data_AF-A0A9P1CYK3-F1
#
_entry.id   AF-A0A9P1CYK3-F1
#
_cell.length_a   1.000
_cell.length_b   1.000
_cell.length_c   1.000
_cell.angle_alpha   90.00
_cell.angle_beta   90.00
_cell.angle_gamma   90.00
#
_symmetry.space_group_name_H-M   'P 1'
#
loop_
_entity.id
_entity.type
_entity.pdbx_description
1 polymer ?
#
loop_
_entity_poly.entity_id
_entity_poly.type
_entity_poly.pdbx_seq_one_letter_code
_entity_poly.pdbx_strand_id
1 'polypeptide(L)'
;MPLISLSDEERSAALKTALPDLKYHLSEVKVPVEVQAALFHKGFVDLQLFAGLDESRLEVRNALAVEIGLKHDECTDARQNVARLLSAWESSRAQLVAEDKMKAESKLGQTPRIVQCSEMAALRKAVEADLGKLQDDEVPAKSLIATKLEQIESGDLRAEDLREVLCVEDTDVDLFSGIIEHGTGNLKIKPGKASIAMPSTPEELRLRHRRIGIAWLMVGSKHKNQSWITPALLEAFRRFSDHIVGRHIAGFPIMAQGVTRHPAWNLVLSYELEVRKRAYKQLRDGKHSSLQEALEDAWNSAELINKHFLVPLTASADFFSTASHGEVFTAHGKGSGKHGKGKGKGKDRRLVSKQKNIALFTMLAKSALEKAMGRKIARVIQRACCSHQLERLQGPNRLMGPARNQFCQPKKSVPRFPRLRWGIHVRDSASALVLIQICLMVKKSQHGFIKQSTVLDKHTDGRRLLFELACKKHVDQPFPAALVKEAREAVKGILRKHGAQLDLDAIPERQPFHLALLEEFLRLCNDPDASAYFSGKDSFAAGAIEAQFVEEAKLGAMVKMEVEEASRIYGENLRVASLGAIRKADDSFRVVHDGTHGIGVNGNIKVRDQIACPSAGDLRQVLQVLEKPTFVLTADIKRAHRLVKIKPEDWGLQACRTDESSSFVWLNTVGTFGVASAAVHWSHLFSGIQRAVYYLTGTLKLFLLTYVDDLLFITQGKAATDAIVVALLFMVVLGVPFSWHKCKGGTQVEWVGYYVDLEQKSVGISEKRADWICNWVETTVAAGVVKLHDFSAVLGRLSFAMAAIEHLRPFLGPLYAWSAALENVVHARLPKAVIYILRFIEHMLKHGWRTRPVGPLQEARRELFRADAKAEGEVICIGGWAVEDGPDTKSCRWFSERLTRSNAPWAFLAGESFRAIASLELFATLVSLVLFKPACYKGSMKISAGTDNLGNTHLIARLMSTKFPLCAILMEVAAVLMDGNHDLQLEWLPRLQNQEADNLTNEIFHGFSEDRRLRFHMEEYEGLVLQAMLNLGMELYEDVRKARDRKVSQTKRVKTGEPLRVRDPWG
;
A
#
# COMPACT_ATOMS: atom_id res chain seq x y z
N MET A 1 17.64 72.53 0.38
CA MET A 1 18.59 72.58 1.51
C MET A 1 19.70 71.60 1.17
N PRO A 2 20.94 71.79 1.61
CA PRO A 2 21.93 70.72 1.54
C PRO A 2 21.44 69.50 2.34
N LEU A 3 22.02 68.32 2.07
CA LEU A 3 21.77 67.11 2.86
C LEU A 3 22.04 67.40 4.35
N ILE A 4 21.19 66.87 5.24
CA ILE A 4 21.31 67.09 6.69
C ILE A 4 22.69 66.65 7.20
N SER A 5 23.45 67.61 7.75
CA SER A 5 24.76 67.41 8.36
C SER A 5 24.60 66.87 9.78
N LEU A 6 24.56 65.54 9.92
CA LEU A 6 24.59 64.84 11.20
C LEU A 6 26.04 64.74 11.74
N SER A 7 26.20 64.85 13.05
CA SER A 7 27.44 64.48 13.74
C SER A 7 27.68 62.96 13.72
N ASP A 8 28.90 62.51 13.99
CA ASP A 8 29.24 61.08 14.01
C ASP A 8 28.49 60.29 15.10
N GLU A 9 28.16 60.92 16.22
CA GLU A 9 27.35 60.32 17.28
C GLU A 9 25.89 60.13 16.83
N GLU A 10 25.29 61.16 16.24
CA GLU A 10 23.92 61.10 15.70
C GLU A 10 23.81 60.11 14.53
N ARG A 11 24.82 60.07 13.66
CA ARG A 11 24.97 59.09 12.58
C ARG A 11 25.04 57.66 13.15
N SER A 12 25.87 57.45 14.17
CA SER A 12 25.99 56.16 14.88
C SER A 12 24.69 55.74 15.57
N ALA A 13 23.94 56.70 16.14
CA ALA A 13 22.63 56.46 16.75
C ALA A 13 21.57 56.09 15.70
N ALA A 14 21.40 56.90 14.65
CA ALA A 14 20.43 56.66 13.57
C ALA A 14 20.67 55.31 12.87
N LEU A 15 21.93 54.95 12.62
CA LEU A 15 22.31 53.64 12.07
C LEU A 15 22.05 52.47 13.03
N LYS A 16 21.90 52.69 14.34
CA LYS A 16 21.48 51.64 15.29
C LYS A 16 19.95 51.45 15.31
N THR A 17 19.18 52.52 15.15
CA THR A 17 17.70 52.50 15.27
C THR A 17 17.00 51.72 14.15
N ALA A 18 17.47 51.82 12.89
CA ALA A 18 16.77 51.20 11.76
C ALA A 18 16.86 49.66 11.70
N LEU A 19 15.82 49.01 11.18
CA LEU A 19 15.73 47.55 11.08
C LEU A 19 16.66 46.96 10.00
N PRO A 20 17.07 45.67 10.13
CA PRO A 20 17.97 45.03 9.17
C PRO A 20 17.46 45.03 7.72
N ASP A 21 16.16 44.83 7.52
CA ASP A 21 15.56 44.60 6.20
C ASP A 21 15.61 45.86 5.33
N LEU A 22 15.33 47.03 5.92
CA LEU A 22 15.47 48.32 5.24
C LEU A 22 16.95 48.64 4.93
N LYS A 23 17.87 48.35 5.86
CA LYS A 23 19.31 48.48 5.64
C LYS A 23 19.81 47.59 4.51
N TYR A 24 19.25 46.38 4.37
CA TYR A 24 19.61 45.44 3.31
C TYR A 24 19.30 46.03 1.93
N HIS A 25 18.05 46.44 1.66
CA HIS A 25 17.69 47.03 0.36
C HIS A 25 18.45 48.32 0.04
N LEU A 26 18.64 49.20 1.03
CA LEU A 26 19.41 50.43 0.83
C LEU A 26 20.89 50.13 0.51
N SER A 27 21.46 49.05 1.06
CA SER A 27 22.83 48.62 0.78
C SER A 27 22.97 47.87 -0.56
N GLU A 28 21.98 47.04 -0.91
CA GLU A 28 21.85 46.32 -2.19
C GLU A 28 21.85 47.32 -3.36
N VAL A 29 21.03 48.38 -3.26
CA VAL A 29 20.94 49.47 -4.25
C VAL A 29 22.07 50.51 -4.07
N LYS A 30 23.04 50.26 -3.18
CA LYS A 30 24.26 51.06 -2.95
C LYS A 30 23.98 52.54 -2.60
N VAL A 31 23.00 52.79 -1.74
CA VAL A 31 22.73 54.11 -1.15
C VAL A 31 23.85 54.44 -0.15
N PRO A 32 24.55 55.59 -0.26
CA PRO A 32 25.62 55.97 0.67
C PRO A 32 25.18 56.05 2.13
N VAL A 33 26.09 55.75 3.06
CA VAL A 33 25.81 55.68 4.51
C VAL A 33 25.35 57.03 5.06
N GLU A 34 25.86 58.12 4.49
CA GLU A 34 25.45 59.52 4.69
C GLU A 34 23.94 59.69 4.52
N VAL A 35 23.41 59.12 3.43
CA VAL A 35 22.02 59.26 2.99
C VAL A 35 21.13 58.29 3.77
N GLN A 36 21.62 57.08 4.07
CA GLN A 36 20.92 56.15 4.97
C GLN A 36 20.75 56.74 6.38
N ALA A 37 21.80 57.35 6.95
CA ALA A 37 21.74 57.96 8.27
C ALA A 37 20.77 59.15 8.32
N ALA A 38 20.76 60.03 7.31
CA ALA A 38 19.80 61.13 7.20
C ALA A 38 18.34 60.63 7.14
N LEU A 39 18.09 59.57 6.38
CA LEU A 39 16.77 58.92 6.27
C LEU A 39 16.31 58.30 7.61
N PHE A 40 17.20 57.57 8.30
CA PHE A 40 16.89 56.94 9.58
C PHE A 40 16.72 57.95 10.72
N HIS A 41 17.48 59.05 10.71
CA HIS A 41 17.34 60.14 11.69
C HIS A 41 15.96 60.83 11.59
N LYS A 42 15.35 60.87 10.39
CA LYS A 42 13.97 61.34 10.18
C LYS A 42 12.87 60.32 10.55
N GLY A 43 13.22 59.17 11.12
CA GLY A 43 12.25 58.19 11.63
C GLY A 43 11.78 57.15 10.62
N PHE A 44 12.28 57.16 9.38
CA PHE A 44 12.02 56.11 8.39
C PHE A 44 12.88 54.86 8.72
N VAL A 45 12.56 54.20 9.82
CA VAL A 45 13.39 53.13 10.44
C VAL A 45 13.02 51.71 10.02
N ASP A 46 11.87 51.52 9.38
CA ASP A 46 11.40 50.21 8.90
C ASP A 46 10.89 50.23 7.46
N LEU A 47 10.73 49.03 6.89
CA LEU A 47 10.35 48.83 5.50
C LEU A 47 8.97 49.41 5.16
N GLN A 48 8.04 49.41 6.12
CA GLN A 48 6.65 49.81 5.93
C GLN A 48 6.48 51.33 5.99
N LEU A 49 7.17 52.00 6.92
CA LEU A 49 7.29 53.47 6.95
C LEU A 49 8.00 54.01 5.70
N PHE A 50 9.08 53.36 5.25
CA PHE A 50 9.77 53.78 4.04
C PHE A 50 8.93 53.56 2.77
N ALA A 51 8.31 52.39 2.62
CA ALA A 51 7.43 52.10 1.48
C ALA A 51 6.17 53.00 1.45
N GLY A 52 5.66 53.38 2.63
CA GLY A 52 4.52 54.27 2.82
C GLY A 52 4.84 55.77 2.72
N LEU A 53 6.02 56.16 2.23
CA LEU A 53 6.44 57.56 2.07
C LEU A 53 5.42 58.42 1.30
N ASP A 54 4.92 57.93 0.17
CA ASP A 54 4.02 58.62 -0.76
C ASP A 54 3.45 57.62 -1.80
N GLU A 55 2.56 58.05 -2.70
CA GLU A 55 2.00 57.16 -3.73
C GLU A 55 2.83 57.09 -5.04
N SER A 56 3.41 58.20 -5.52
CA SER A 56 4.13 58.26 -6.80
C SER A 56 5.62 58.62 -6.70
N ARG A 57 6.38 58.30 -7.76
CA ARG A 57 7.80 58.68 -7.89
C ARG A 57 8.05 60.19 -7.92
N LEU A 58 7.01 61.02 -8.13
CA LEU A 58 7.14 62.48 -8.13
C LEU A 58 6.99 63.02 -6.71
N GLU A 59 6.00 62.53 -5.96
CA GLU A 59 5.78 62.94 -4.56
C GLU A 59 6.94 62.47 -3.69
N VAL A 60 7.39 61.21 -3.81
CA VAL A 60 8.58 60.70 -3.08
C VAL A 60 9.85 61.54 -3.36
N ARG A 61 10.02 62.11 -4.56
CA ARG A 61 11.14 63.04 -4.83
C ARG A 61 10.99 64.35 -4.06
N ASN A 62 9.77 64.88 -3.98
CA ASN A 62 9.47 66.09 -3.23
C ASN A 62 9.63 65.84 -1.72
N ALA A 63 9.12 64.73 -1.20
CA ALA A 63 9.30 64.30 0.19
C ALA A 63 10.79 64.18 0.56
N LEU A 64 11.62 63.51 -0.27
CA LEU A 64 13.06 63.42 -0.03
C LEU A 64 13.79 64.78 -0.12
N ALA A 65 13.33 65.68 -1.00
CA ALA A 65 13.87 67.04 -1.10
C ALA A 65 13.49 67.95 0.09
N VAL A 66 12.35 67.70 0.73
CA VAL A 66 11.86 68.40 1.93
C VAL A 66 12.47 67.81 3.21
N GLU A 67 12.40 66.49 3.38
CA GLU A 67 12.73 65.83 4.65
C GLU A 67 14.23 65.65 4.88
N ILE A 68 14.99 65.18 3.87
CA ILE A 68 16.43 64.92 4.00
C ILE A 68 17.31 65.90 3.21
N GLY A 69 16.70 66.87 2.51
CA GLY A 69 17.39 67.86 1.69
C GLY A 69 17.92 67.34 0.36
N LEU A 70 17.56 66.13 -0.08
CA LEU A 70 18.17 65.50 -1.25
C LEU A 70 17.49 65.92 -2.57
N LYS A 71 17.89 67.08 -3.11
CA LYS A 71 17.39 67.60 -4.40
C LYS A 71 17.96 66.84 -5.61
N HIS A 72 17.09 66.50 -6.57
CA HIS A 72 17.45 65.76 -7.79
C HIS A 72 18.14 66.60 -8.89
N ASP A 73 18.33 67.89 -8.63
CA ASP A 73 18.68 68.95 -9.57
C ASP A 73 19.91 69.77 -9.13
N GLU A 74 20.38 69.62 -7.88
CA GLU A 74 21.53 70.37 -7.37
C GLU A 74 22.88 69.82 -7.87
N CYS A 75 23.05 68.50 -8.02
CA CYS A 75 24.24 67.91 -8.66
C CYS A 75 24.00 66.48 -9.19
N THR A 76 24.94 65.96 -9.98
CA THR A 76 24.91 64.60 -10.55
C THR A 76 24.83 63.52 -9.48
N ASP A 77 25.55 63.65 -8.36
CA ASP A 77 25.56 62.64 -7.31
C ASP A 77 24.28 62.65 -6.48
N ALA A 78 23.71 63.84 -6.22
CA ALA A 78 22.38 63.94 -5.61
C ALA A 78 21.31 63.30 -6.52
N ARG A 79 21.38 63.52 -7.84
CA ARG A 79 20.52 62.84 -8.83
C ARG A 79 20.70 61.31 -8.82
N GLN A 80 21.92 60.80 -8.69
CA GLN A 80 22.18 59.36 -8.52
C GLN A 80 21.58 58.83 -7.22
N ASN A 81 21.76 59.52 -6.09
CA ASN A 81 21.26 59.09 -4.79
C ASN A 81 19.72 59.09 -4.73
N VAL A 82 19.06 60.09 -5.33
CA VAL A 82 17.59 60.10 -5.51
C VAL A 82 17.14 58.89 -6.35
N ALA A 83 17.85 58.56 -7.44
CA ALA A 83 17.51 57.40 -8.27
C ALA A 83 17.64 56.07 -7.52
N ARG A 84 18.71 55.91 -6.72
CA ARG A 84 18.94 54.74 -5.86
C ARG A 84 17.84 54.60 -4.78
N LEU A 85 17.50 55.69 -4.09
CA LEU A 85 16.41 55.70 -3.10
C LEU A 85 15.05 55.34 -3.70
N LEU A 86 14.71 55.88 -4.88
CA LEU A 86 13.46 55.54 -5.56
C LEU A 86 13.40 54.06 -5.98
N SER A 87 14.52 53.49 -6.44
CA SER A 87 14.59 52.07 -6.78
C SER A 87 14.48 51.16 -5.55
N ALA A 88 15.05 51.56 -4.41
CA ALA A 88 14.86 50.87 -3.14
C ALA A 88 13.39 50.95 -2.67
N TRP A 89 12.77 52.13 -2.76
CA TRP A 89 11.36 52.35 -2.40
C TRP A 89 10.38 51.50 -3.24
N GLU A 90 10.59 51.43 -4.56
CA GLU A 90 9.80 50.55 -5.44
C GLU A 90 9.96 49.06 -5.06
N SER A 91 11.18 48.63 -4.73
CA SER A 91 11.45 47.28 -4.24
C SER A 91 10.73 46.98 -2.93
N SER A 92 10.80 47.89 -1.94
CA SER A 92 10.12 47.75 -0.65
C SER A 92 8.60 47.67 -0.80
N ARG A 93 7.99 48.47 -1.70
CA ARG A 93 6.56 48.35 -2.01
C ARG A 93 6.20 47.03 -2.68
N ALA A 94 7.02 46.56 -3.62
CA ALA A 94 6.80 45.28 -4.29
C ALA A 94 6.87 44.09 -3.31
N GLN A 95 7.82 44.11 -2.37
CA GLN A 95 7.91 43.09 -1.32
C GLN A 95 6.69 43.10 -0.40
N LEU A 96 6.28 44.26 0.13
CA LEU A 96 5.14 44.33 1.05
C LEU A 96 3.84 43.86 0.40
N VAL A 97 3.60 44.20 -0.88
CA VAL A 97 2.44 43.69 -1.64
C VAL A 97 2.50 42.17 -1.81
N ALA A 98 3.69 41.58 -2.02
CA ALA A 98 3.86 40.13 -2.06
C ALA A 98 3.62 39.48 -0.70
N GLU A 99 4.18 40.04 0.38
CA GLU A 99 3.99 39.54 1.74
C GLU A 99 2.52 39.59 2.19
N ASP A 100 1.82 40.72 1.97
CA ASP A 100 0.43 40.88 2.39
C ASP A 100 -0.51 39.99 1.58
N LYS A 101 -0.19 39.73 0.31
CA LYS A 101 -0.83 38.68 -0.48
C LYS A 101 -0.59 37.29 0.13
N MET A 102 0.63 36.94 0.52
CA MET A 102 0.92 35.65 1.18
C MET A 102 0.21 35.50 2.53
N LYS A 103 0.14 36.57 3.32
CA LYS A 103 -0.64 36.65 4.58
C LYS A 103 -2.15 36.44 4.29
N ALA A 104 -2.68 37.00 3.20
CA ALA A 104 -4.08 36.82 2.80
C ALA A 104 -4.39 35.41 2.25
N GLU A 105 -3.53 34.84 1.41
CA GLU A 105 -3.67 33.46 0.89
C GLU A 105 -3.59 32.41 2.02
N SER A 106 -2.79 32.69 3.06
CA SER A 106 -2.75 31.86 4.27
C SER A 106 -4.02 31.97 5.11
N LYS A 107 -4.56 33.18 5.33
CA LYS A 107 -5.86 33.38 6.00
C LYS A 107 -7.04 32.73 5.28
N LEU A 108 -6.94 32.51 3.97
CA LEU A 108 -7.91 31.74 3.17
C LEU A 108 -7.69 30.22 3.22
N GLY A 109 -6.75 29.73 4.03
CA GLY A 109 -6.44 28.31 4.19
C GLY A 109 -5.81 27.65 2.96
N GLN A 110 -5.25 28.45 2.03
CA GLN A 110 -4.67 27.94 0.77
C GLN A 110 -3.19 27.59 0.92
N THR A 111 -2.48 28.28 1.81
CA THR A 111 -1.06 28.07 2.13
C THR A 111 -0.84 28.07 3.65
N PRO A 112 0.12 27.28 4.18
CA PRO A 112 0.56 27.44 5.56
C PRO A 112 1.17 28.83 5.76
N ARG A 113 1.17 29.32 6.99
CA ARG A 113 1.88 30.56 7.34
C ARG A 113 3.39 30.35 7.15
N ILE A 114 4.07 31.35 6.58
CA ILE A 114 5.53 31.39 6.48
C ILE A 114 6.04 32.50 7.42
N VAL A 115 7.12 32.22 8.15
CA VAL A 115 7.79 33.18 9.04
C VAL A 115 9.13 33.56 8.41
N GLN A 116 9.38 34.86 8.26
CA GLN A 116 10.57 35.36 7.58
C GLN A 116 11.83 35.21 8.46
N CYS A 117 13.01 35.21 7.83
CA CYS A 117 14.29 35.13 8.54
C CYS A 117 14.49 36.29 9.51
N SER A 118 14.10 37.51 9.12
CA SER A 118 14.18 38.72 9.94
C SER A 118 13.19 38.72 11.09
N GLU A 119 11.93 38.32 10.84
CA GLU A 119 10.92 38.08 11.87
C GLU A 119 11.44 37.08 12.91
N MET A 120 11.94 35.91 12.47
CA MET A 120 12.50 34.89 13.35
C MET A 120 13.68 35.41 14.19
N ALA A 121 14.60 36.18 13.58
CA ALA A 121 15.73 36.77 14.28
C ALA A 121 15.30 37.82 15.33
N ALA A 122 14.27 38.63 15.03
CA ALA A 122 13.71 39.58 15.98
C ALA A 122 13.03 38.88 17.17
N LEU A 123 12.24 37.82 16.91
CA LEU A 123 11.59 37.03 17.97
C LEU A 123 12.61 36.30 18.86
N ARG A 124 13.69 35.74 18.27
CA ARG A 124 14.81 35.16 19.03
C ARG A 124 15.46 36.20 19.93
N LYS A 125 15.87 37.34 19.37
CA LYS A 125 16.54 38.41 20.10
C LYS A 125 15.69 38.98 21.25
N ALA A 126 14.37 39.06 21.07
CA ALA A 126 13.46 39.51 22.12
C ALA A 126 13.43 38.55 23.32
N VAL A 127 13.41 37.23 23.08
CA VAL A 127 13.41 36.22 24.15
C VAL A 127 14.81 36.01 24.75
N GLU A 128 15.87 36.14 23.97
CA GLU A 128 17.27 36.06 24.47
C GLU A 128 17.63 37.23 25.40
N ALA A 129 16.90 38.36 25.35
CA ALA A 129 17.05 39.45 26.30
C ALA A 129 16.50 39.08 27.70
N ASP A 130 15.42 38.29 27.77
CA ASP A 130 14.74 37.90 29.01
C ASP A 130 15.28 36.59 29.61
N LEU A 131 15.70 35.64 28.76
CA LEU A 131 16.17 34.29 29.17
C LEU A 131 17.69 34.10 29.06
N GLY A 132 18.42 35.04 28.46
CA GLY A 132 19.80 34.85 28.03
C GLY A 132 19.91 34.08 26.70
N LYS A 133 21.15 33.91 26.22
CA LYS A 133 21.44 33.31 24.90
C LYS A 133 20.96 31.84 24.84
N LEU A 134 20.15 31.51 23.84
CA LEU A 134 19.63 30.16 23.62
C LEU A 134 20.61 29.30 22.80
N GLN A 135 20.62 27.99 23.05
CA GLN A 135 21.30 27.00 22.21
C GLN A 135 20.38 26.60 21.04
N ASP A 136 20.95 26.25 19.89
CA ASP A 136 20.18 26.10 18.64
C ASP A 136 19.28 24.84 18.61
N ASP A 137 19.52 23.87 19.51
CA ASP A 137 18.64 22.74 19.80
C ASP A 137 17.41 23.11 20.64
N GLU A 138 17.47 24.23 21.38
CA GLU A 138 16.36 24.81 22.16
C GLU A 138 15.50 25.77 21.33
N VAL A 139 16.08 26.45 20.32
CA VAL A 139 15.38 27.42 19.47
C VAL A 139 14.39 26.71 18.55
N PRO A 140 13.08 27.03 18.61
CA PRO A 140 12.06 26.47 17.73
C PRO A 140 12.34 26.65 16.23
N ALA A 141 11.91 25.68 15.41
CA ALA A 141 11.88 25.84 13.96
C ALA A 141 10.86 26.90 13.52
N LYS A 142 11.04 27.46 12.31
CA LYS A 142 10.12 28.45 11.71
C LYS A 142 8.70 27.87 11.57
N SER A 143 8.60 26.60 11.21
CA SER A 143 7.36 25.83 11.08
C SER A 143 6.53 25.78 12.39
N LEU A 144 7.19 25.67 13.55
CA LEU A 144 6.52 25.70 14.85
C LEU A 144 6.03 27.11 15.22
N ILE A 145 6.86 28.13 14.99
CA ILE A 145 6.49 29.55 15.24
C ILE A 145 5.33 29.99 14.34
N ALA A 146 5.36 29.59 13.06
CA ALA A 146 4.28 29.83 12.10
C ALA A 146 2.95 29.25 12.61
N THR A 147 2.98 28.00 13.09
CA THR A 147 1.82 27.32 13.67
C THR A 147 1.29 28.04 14.92
N LYS A 148 2.17 28.61 15.77
CA LYS A 148 1.74 29.36 16.97
C LYS A 148 1.11 30.70 16.63
N LEU A 149 1.64 31.42 15.64
CA LEU A 149 1.04 32.65 15.12
C LEU A 149 -0.36 32.38 14.51
N GLU A 150 -0.52 31.28 13.77
CA GLU A 150 -1.82 30.85 13.23
C GLU A 150 -2.84 30.54 14.35
N GLN A 151 -2.41 29.91 15.45
CA GLN A 151 -3.28 29.66 16.61
C GLN A 151 -3.73 30.94 17.33
N ILE A 152 -2.90 31.99 17.37
CA ILE A 152 -3.31 33.30 17.94
C ILE A 152 -4.25 34.05 17.00
N GLU A 153 -3.99 34.05 15.68
CA GLU A 153 -4.87 34.73 14.71
C GLU A 153 -6.25 34.05 14.56
N SER A 154 -6.32 32.72 14.72
CA SER A 154 -7.57 31.95 14.66
C SER A 154 -8.29 31.81 16.01
N GLY A 155 -7.60 32.06 17.12
CA GLY A 155 -8.08 31.82 18.49
C GLY A 155 -8.23 30.33 18.88
N ASP A 156 -7.92 29.40 17.98
CA ASP A 156 -8.14 27.96 18.19
C ASP A 156 -6.87 27.26 18.70
N LEU A 157 -6.59 27.40 20.00
CA LEU A 157 -5.44 26.82 20.67
C LEU A 157 -5.48 25.27 20.65
N ARG A 158 -4.45 24.63 20.09
CA ARG A 158 -4.39 23.18 19.85
C ARG A 158 -3.07 22.59 20.31
N ALA A 159 -3.15 21.48 21.05
CA ALA A 159 -1.99 20.70 21.43
C ALA A 159 -1.27 20.12 20.21
N GLU A 160 0.05 20.28 20.23
CA GLU A 160 0.99 19.88 19.20
C GLU A 160 1.25 18.37 19.26
N ASP A 161 1.48 17.74 18.11
CA ASP A 161 2.13 16.42 18.10
C ASP A 161 3.62 16.64 18.42
N LEU A 162 4.19 15.87 19.36
CA LEU A 162 5.59 16.04 19.77
C LEU A 162 6.58 15.78 18.61
N ARG A 163 6.12 15.13 17.54
CA ARG A 163 6.86 14.93 16.28
C ARG A 163 6.87 16.15 15.36
N GLU A 164 6.08 17.19 15.65
CA GLU A 164 6.04 18.47 14.92
C GLU A 164 6.77 19.59 15.70
N VAL A 165 7.43 19.26 16.82
CA VAL A 165 8.12 20.22 17.72
C VAL A 165 9.63 20.26 17.40
N LEU A 166 9.92 20.85 16.24
CA LEU A 166 11.25 20.96 15.62
C LEU A 166 12.07 22.13 16.21
N CYS A 167 13.41 22.06 16.14
CA CYS A 167 14.33 23.18 16.37
C CYS A 167 14.96 23.71 15.08
N VAL A 168 15.85 24.70 15.18
CA VAL A 168 16.62 25.26 14.05
C VAL A 168 17.59 24.25 13.42
N GLU A 169 18.08 23.27 14.19
CA GLU A 169 18.93 22.18 13.66
C GLU A 169 18.12 21.08 12.95
N ASP A 170 16.84 20.90 13.30
CA ASP A 170 15.94 19.98 12.60
C ASP A 170 15.61 20.57 11.22
N THR A 171 16.17 20.02 10.15
CA THR A 171 16.00 20.56 8.78
C THR A 171 14.51 20.65 8.39
N ASP A 172 14.00 21.87 8.21
CA ASP A 172 12.65 22.18 7.70
C ASP A 172 12.51 21.71 6.23
N VAL A 173 12.29 20.41 6.00
CA VAL A 173 12.02 19.86 4.66
C VAL A 173 10.54 19.99 4.33
N ASP A 174 10.20 20.94 3.45
CA ASP A 174 8.84 21.15 2.90
C ASP A 174 8.39 19.98 1.99
N LEU A 175 8.05 18.87 2.62
CA LEU A 175 7.65 17.60 2.00
C LEU A 175 6.26 17.69 1.38
N PHE A 176 6.13 18.27 0.18
CA PHE A 176 4.88 18.24 -0.58
C PHE A 176 4.26 16.83 -0.61
N SER A 177 3.08 16.73 0.03
CA SER A 177 2.33 15.51 0.30
C SER A 177 1.12 15.43 -0.62
N GLY A 178 0.96 14.29 -1.29
CA GLY A 178 -0.20 14.00 -2.13
C GLY A 178 -1.31 13.36 -1.31
N ILE A 179 -2.37 14.11 -1.01
CA ILE A 179 -3.60 13.57 -0.40
C ILE A 179 -4.56 13.22 -1.53
N ILE A 180 -4.90 11.94 -1.66
CA ILE A 180 -6.01 11.51 -2.53
C ILE A 180 -7.30 11.75 -1.77
N GLU A 181 -8.21 12.51 -2.37
CA GLU A 181 -9.46 12.92 -1.73
C GLU A 181 -10.46 11.76 -1.71
N HIS A 182 -10.68 11.17 -0.53
CA HIS A 182 -11.60 10.04 -0.34
C HIS A 182 -12.98 10.32 -0.93
N GLY A 183 -13.50 9.37 -1.70
CA GLY A 183 -14.78 9.47 -2.40
C GLY A 183 -14.73 10.15 -3.77
N THR A 184 -13.71 10.97 -4.09
CA THR A 184 -13.57 11.59 -5.43
C THR A 184 -12.35 11.10 -6.21
N GLY A 185 -11.34 10.54 -5.54
CA GLY A 185 -10.12 10.02 -6.17
C GLY A 185 -9.18 11.09 -6.74
N ASN A 186 -9.46 12.38 -6.50
CA ASN A 186 -8.62 13.47 -6.99
C ASN A 186 -7.37 13.65 -6.11
N LEU A 187 -6.22 13.87 -6.75
CA LEU A 187 -4.97 14.18 -6.06
C LEU A 187 -4.94 15.68 -5.68
N LYS A 188 -4.98 16.00 -4.38
CA LYS A 188 -4.64 17.31 -3.83
C LYS A 188 -3.22 17.27 -3.27
N ILE A 189 -2.31 18.03 -3.88
CA ILE A 189 -0.99 18.29 -3.30
C ILE A 189 -1.14 19.37 -2.23
N LYS A 190 -0.68 19.09 -1.01
CA LYS A 190 -0.48 20.08 0.06
C LYS A 190 1.00 20.12 0.44
N PRO A 191 1.54 21.24 0.94
CA PRO A 191 2.74 21.19 1.77
C PRO A 191 2.52 20.18 2.90
N GLY A 192 3.38 19.16 2.99
CA GLY A 192 3.38 18.21 4.10
C GLY A 192 4.39 18.67 5.15
N LYS A 193 4.07 18.44 6.41
CA LYS A 193 4.89 18.91 7.53
C LYS A 193 6.16 18.10 7.66
N ALA A 194 7.28 18.77 7.91
CA ALA A 194 8.48 18.13 8.47
C ALA A 194 8.13 17.47 9.82
N SER A 195 8.69 16.29 10.10
CA SER A 195 8.31 15.50 11.26
C SER A 195 9.41 14.54 11.71
N ILE A 196 9.66 14.49 13.01
CA ILE A 196 10.73 13.71 13.67
C ILE A 196 10.17 12.53 14.48
N ALA A 197 11.04 11.76 15.12
CA ALA A 197 10.65 10.66 16.00
C ALA A 197 9.88 11.16 17.25
N MET A 198 9.05 10.29 17.83
CA MET A 198 8.51 10.51 19.18
C MET A 198 9.67 10.48 20.20
N PRO A 199 9.65 11.34 21.24
CA PRO A 199 10.70 11.35 22.24
C PRO A 199 10.80 9.99 22.92
N SER A 200 11.99 9.38 22.89
CA SER A 200 12.25 8.04 23.42
C SER A 200 12.85 8.06 24.82
N THR A 201 13.45 9.19 25.22
CA THR A 201 13.98 9.43 26.57
C THR A 201 13.24 10.57 27.29
N PRO A 202 13.35 10.66 28.63
CA PRO A 202 12.82 11.79 29.41
C PRO A 202 13.43 13.15 29.06
N GLU A 203 14.71 13.20 28.66
CA GLU A 203 15.38 14.45 28.30
C GLU A 203 14.94 14.98 26.94
N GLU A 204 14.70 14.09 25.96
CA GLU A 204 14.03 14.48 24.71
C GLU A 204 12.66 15.11 25.02
N LEU A 205 11.87 14.53 25.93
CA LEU A 205 10.56 15.08 26.31
C LEU A 205 10.67 16.45 26.98
N ARG A 206 11.61 16.62 27.92
CA ARG A 206 11.93 17.92 28.54
C ARG A 206 12.29 18.98 27.50
N LEU A 207 13.15 18.63 26.54
CA LEU A 207 13.55 19.53 25.45
C LEU A 207 12.36 19.90 24.56
N ARG A 208 11.45 18.97 24.23
CA ARG A 208 10.22 19.27 23.47
C ARG A 208 9.31 20.24 24.25
N HIS A 209 9.11 20.04 25.56
CA HIS A 209 8.33 20.98 26.38
C HIS A 209 8.99 22.36 26.49
N ARG A 210 10.32 22.42 26.62
CA ARG A 210 11.10 23.66 26.62
C ARG A 210 10.97 24.41 25.30
N ARG A 211 11.08 23.72 24.14
CA ARG A 211 10.80 24.28 22.80
C ARG A 211 9.38 24.84 22.69
N ILE A 212 8.35 24.15 23.20
CA ILE A 212 6.95 24.65 23.20
C ILE A 212 6.81 25.93 24.05
N GLY A 213 7.44 25.97 25.23
CA GLY A 213 7.45 27.16 26.10
C GLY A 213 8.14 28.36 25.44
N ILE A 214 9.35 28.15 24.88
CA ILE A 214 10.09 29.18 24.14
C ILE A 214 9.29 29.67 22.93
N ALA A 215 8.62 28.77 22.18
CA ALA A 215 7.78 29.15 21.05
C ALA A 215 6.60 30.06 21.44
N TRP A 216 5.97 29.82 22.60
CA TRP A 216 4.94 30.72 23.11
C TRP A 216 5.49 32.07 23.57
N LEU A 217 6.65 32.10 24.26
CA LEU A 217 7.29 33.35 24.67
C LEU A 217 7.74 34.19 23.47
N MET A 218 8.31 33.56 22.44
CA MET A 218 8.66 34.22 21.17
C MET A 218 7.45 34.92 20.57
N VAL A 219 6.34 34.21 20.37
CA VAL A 219 5.13 34.82 19.81
C VAL A 219 4.49 35.85 20.76
N GLY A 220 4.52 35.62 22.08
CA GLY A 220 4.04 36.57 23.09
C GLY A 220 4.79 37.90 23.12
N SER A 221 6.11 37.89 22.86
CA SER A 221 6.94 39.10 22.76
C SER A 221 6.44 40.07 21.68
N LYS A 222 5.87 39.54 20.59
CA LYS A 222 5.23 40.29 19.51
C LYS A 222 3.79 40.65 19.84
N HIS A 223 3.02 39.72 20.41
CA HIS A 223 1.60 39.87 20.71
C HIS A 223 1.37 40.16 22.20
N LYS A 224 1.95 41.27 22.71
CA LYS A 224 1.86 41.70 24.12
C LYS A 224 0.44 41.98 24.63
N ASN A 225 -0.55 42.03 23.73
CA ASN A 225 -1.97 42.11 24.07
C ASN A 225 -2.59 40.75 24.49
N GLN A 226 -1.87 39.64 24.33
CA GLN A 226 -2.33 38.30 24.72
C GLN A 226 -1.91 37.99 26.17
N SER A 227 -2.67 38.54 27.13
CA SER A 227 -2.38 38.49 28.57
C SER A 227 -2.23 37.08 29.18
N TRP A 228 -2.67 36.04 28.48
CA TRP A 228 -2.58 34.64 28.92
C TRP A 228 -1.19 34.00 28.72
N ILE A 229 -0.28 34.66 27.98
CA ILE A 229 1.11 34.24 27.81
C ILE A 229 1.95 34.92 28.92
N THR A 230 2.17 34.23 30.03
CA THR A 230 3.00 34.72 31.14
C THR A 230 4.47 34.33 30.98
N PRO A 231 5.45 35.14 31.45
CA PRO A 231 6.87 34.75 31.45
C PRO A 231 7.14 33.45 32.21
N ALA A 232 6.36 33.17 33.26
CA ALA A 232 6.45 31.96 34.06
C ALA A 232 5.92 30.69 33.35
N LEU A 233 5.39 30.79 32.13
CA LEU A 233 4.98 29.65 31.31
C LEU A 233 6.11 28.64 31.06
N LEU A 234 7.36 29.09 30.95
CA LEU A 234 8.52 28.20 30.77
C LEU A 234 8.78 27.34 32.02
N GLU A 235 8.65 27.94 33.21
CA GLU A 235 8.73 27.24 34.50
C GLU A 235 7.53 26.29 34.69
N ALA A 236 6.34 26.66 34.21
CA ALA A 236 5.18 25.77 34.18
C ALA A 236 5.42 24.52 33.32
N PHE A 237 6.01 24.67 32.12
CA PHE A 237 6.41 23.54 31.28
C PHE A 237 7.55 22.69 31.89
N ARG A 238 8.45 23.29 32.67
CA ARG A 238 9.46 22.54 33.44
C ARG A 238 8.80 21.70 34.54
N ARG A 239 7.94 22.30 35.37
CA ARG A 239 7.15 21.61 36.41
C ARG A 239 6.28 20.48 35.84
N PHE A 240 5.63 20.72 34.70
CA PHE A 240 4.87 19.71 33.97
C PHE A 240 5.75 18.52 33.57
N SER A 241 6.93 18.79 33.02
CA SER A 241 7.90 17.75 32.66
C SER A 241 8.34 16.94 33.88
N ASP A 242 8.64 17.60 34.99
CA ASP A 242 9.05 16.95 36.24
C ASP A 242 7.90 16.16 36.91
N HIS A 243 6.64 16.55 36.71
CA HIS A 243 5.46 15.76 37.09
C HIS A 243 5.31 14.49 36.23
N ILE A 244 5.39 14.62 34.90
CA ILE A 244 5.22 13.52 33.93
C ILE A 244 6.36 12.50 34.02
N VAL A 245 7.60 12.96 34.18
CA VAL A 245 8.79 12.10 34.34
C VAL A 245 8.93 11.59 35.79
N GLY A 246 8.37 12.29 36.76
CA GLY A 246 8.53 12.01 38.18
C GLY A 246 7.81 10.75 38.70
N ARG A 247 7.95 10.53 40.01
CA ARG A 247 7.45 9.35 40.75
C ARG A 247 5.92 9.14 40.70
N HIS A 248 5.17 10.12 40.20
CA HIS A 248 3.70 10.07 40.13
C HIS A 248 3.17 9.48 38.82
N ILE A 249 3.94 9.62 37.72
CA ILE A 249 3.54 9.18 36.37
C ILE A 249 4.58 8.18 35.84
N ALA A 250 5.65 8.59 35.15
CA ALA A 250 6.60 7.64 34.56
C ALA A 250 7.35 6.81 35.62
N GLY A 251 7.69 7.41 36.76
CA GLY A 251 8.34 6.73 37.88
C GLY A 251 7.39 5.99 38.81
N PHE A 252 6.08 5.89 38.50
CA PHE A 252 5.08 5.29 39.38
C PHE A 252 5.39 3.81 39.66
N PRO A 253 5.59 3.38 40.93
CA PRO A 253 5.99 2.02 41.25
C PRO A 253 4.77 1.09 41.38
N ILE A 254 4.73 0.03 40.56
CA ILE A 254 3.62 -0.93 40.55
C ILE A 254 4.13 -2.29 41.01
N MET A 255 3.63 -2.78 42.15
CA MET A 255 3.95 -4.13 42.62
C MET A 255 3.10 -5.18 41.88
N ALA A 256 3.74 -5.92 40.97
CA ALA A 256 3.11 -7.01 40.22
C ALA A 256 3.89 -8.31 40.43
N GLN A 257 3.25 -9.32 41.02
CA GLN A 257 3.84 -10.66 41.27
C GLN A 257 5.17 -10.63 42.07
N GLY A 258 5.32 -9.66 42.98
CA GLY A 258 6.53 -9.49 43.79
C GLY A 258 7.67 -8.70 43.12
N VAL A 259 7.47 -8.22 41.89
CA VAL A 259 8.43 -7.39 41.16
C VAL A 259 7.86 -5.98 40.98
N THR A 260 8.65 -4.95 41.26
CA THR A 260 8.31 -3.56 40.94
C THR A 260 8.43 -3.34 39.44
N ARG A 261 7.35 -2.83 38.82
CA ARG A 261 7.32 -2.42 37.41
C ARG A 261 6.92 -0.95 37.30
N HIS A 262 7.23 -0.35 36.15
CA HIS A 262 6.85 1.01 35.82
C HIS A 262 5.90 1.03 34.60
N PRO A 263 5.10 2.09 34.42
CA PRO A 263 4.29 2.28 33.22
C PRO A 263 5.13 2.29 31.93
N ALA A 264 4.56 1.76 30.85
CA ALA A 264 5.17 1.83 29.53
C ALA A 264 5.18 3.27 29.00
N TRP A 265 6.29 3.67 28.36
CA TRP A 265 6.54 5.05 27.93
C TRP A 265 5.48 5.59 26.94
N ASN A 266 4.90 4.72 26.12
CA ASN A 266 3.79 5.07 25.23
C ASN A 266 2.52 5.53 25.98
N LEU A 267 2.25 4.99 27.17
CA LEU A 267 1.14 5.45 28.02
C LEU A 267 1.45 6.82 28.63
N VAL A 268 2.68 7.02 29.11
CA VAL A 268 3.16 8.31 29.66
C VAL A 268 2.96 9.43 28.63
N LEU A 269 3.44 9.25 27.40
CA LEU A 269 3.27 10.23 26.32
C LEU A 269 1.81 10.41 25.88
N SER A 270 0.96 9.40 26.05
CA SER A 270 -0.48 9.54 25.76
C SER A 270 -1.23 10.33 26.85
N TYR A 271 -0.82 10.23 28.11
CA TYR A 271 -1.37 11.02 29.21
C TYR A 271 -0.92 12.49 29.11
N GLU A 272 0.37 12.71 28.87
CA GLU A 272 0.98 14.03 28.59
C GLU A 272 0.13 14.84 27.59
N LEU A 273 -0.10 14.27 26.40
CA LEU A 273 -0.85 14.93 25.34
C LEU A 273 -2.29 15.31 25.76
N GLU A 274 -2.94 14.50 26.58
CA GLU A 274 -4.30 14.79 27.08
C GLU A 274 -4.29 15.89 28.16
N VAL A 275 -3.22 16.03 28.95
CA VAL A 275 -3.01 17.20 29.83
C VAL A 275 -2.88 18.49 29.02
N ARG A 276 -2.01 18.53 28.00
CA ARG A 276 -1.89 19.73 27.14
C ARG A 276 -3.21 20.06 26.44
N LYS A 277 -3.94 19.07 25.90
CA LYS A 277 -5.28 19.27 25.32
C LYS A 277 -6.27 19.85 26.34
N ARG A 278 -6.25 19.34 27.58
CA ARG A 278 -7.13 19.81 28.65
C ARG A 278 -6.84 21.29 28.97
N ALA A 279 -5.57 21.66 29.16
CA ALA A 279 -5.12 23.02 29.42
C ALA A 279 -5.50 24.03 28.33
N TYR A 280 -5.14 23.75 27.07
CA TYR A 280 -5.55 24.60 25.93
C TYR A 280 -7.09 24.70 25.81
N LYS A 281 -7.83 23.65 26.23
CA LYS A 281 -9.29 23.73 26.34
C LYS A 281 -9.75 24.59 27.52
N GLN A 282 -9.18 24.49 28.72
CA GLN A 282 -9.54 25.39 29.84
C GLN A 282 -9.41 26.86 29.43
N LEU A 283 -8.33 27.21 28.71
CA LEU A 283 -8.06 28.57 28.29
C LEU A 283 -9.07 29.06 27.22
N ARG A 284 -9.36 28.25 26.19
CA ARG A 284 -10.41 28.57 25.19
C ARG A 284 -11.84 28.54 25.77
N ASP A 285 -12.09 27.70 26.78
CA ASP A 285 -13.34 27.69 27.56
C ASP A 285 -13.45 28.90 28.51
N GLY A 286 -12.44 29.78 28.61
CA GLY A 286 -12.42 30.97 29.47
C GLY A 286 -12.31 30.68 30.98
N LYS A 287 -11.81 29.49 31.36
CA LYS A 287 -11.82 29.01 32.76
C LYS A 287 -10.62 29.43 33.60
N HIS A 288 -9.53 29.82 32.96
CA HIS A 288 -8.29 30.30 33.59
C HIS A 288 -7.78 31.51 32.82
N SER A 289 -7.08 32.42 33.50
CA SER A 289 -6.62 33.68 32.90
C SER A 289 -5.34 33.51 32.06
N SER A 290 -4.55 32.48 32.38
CA SER A 290 -3.26 32.18 31.76
C SER A 290 -3.14 30.71 31.34
N LEU A 291 -2.25 30.44 30.39
CA LEU A 291 -1.90 29.06 30.00
C LEU A 291 -1.16 28.33 31.13
N GLN A 292 -0.47 29.06 32.01
CA GLN A 292 0.16 28.51 33.21
C GLN A 292 -0.87 27.89 34.16
N GLU A 293 -1.85 28.67 34.62
CA GLU A 293 -2.92 28.21 35.52
C GLU A 293 -3.69 27.03 34.90
N ALA A 294 -3.98 27.12 33.60
CA ALA A 294 -4.65 26.06 32.86
C ALA A 294 -3.85 24.75 32.80
N LEU A 295 -2.52 24.82 32.72
CA LEU A 295 -1.65 23.64 32.71
C LEU A 295 -1.49 23.06 34.13
N GLU A 296 -1.31 23.92 35.15
CA GLU A 296 -1.24 23.53 36.56
C GLU A 296 -2.54 22.87 37.05
N ASP A 297 -3.73 23.37 36.68
CA ASP A 297 -5.03 22.72 36.95
C ASP A 297 -5.20 21.41 36.15
N ALA A 298 -4.75 21.37 34.89
CA ALA A 298 -4.90 20.18 34.04
C ALA A 298 -4.13 18.95 34.56
N TRP A 299 -2.88 19.09 35.04
CA TRP A 299 -2.13 17.94 35.54
C TRP A 299 -2.51 17.52 36.96
N ASN A 300 -3.01 18.46 37.79
CA ASN A 300 -3.54 18.16 39.12
C ASN A 300 -4.97 17.55 39.07
N SER A 301 -5.60 17.51 37.89
CA SER A 301 -6.97 17.03 37.73
C SER A 301 -7.14 15.52 37.98
N ALA A 302 -7.75 15.19 39.12
CA ALA A 302 -8.05 13.82 39.52
C ALA A 302 -8.93 13.07 38.50
N GLU A 303 -9.83 13.73 37.76
CA GLU A 303 -10.59 13.08 36.67
C GLU A 303 -9.65 12.61 35.56
N LEU A 304 -8.72 13.48 35.15
CA LEU A 304 -7.88 13.26 33.98
C LEU A 304 -6.88 12.12 34.21
N ILE A 305 -6.19 12.11 35.35
CA ILE A 305 -5.27 11.02 35.71
C ILE A 305 -6.01 9.68 35.88
N ASN A 306 -7.21 9.67 36.48
CA ASN A 306 -8.00 8.45 36.58
C ASN A 306 -8.36 7.89 35.20
N LYS A 307 -8.90 8.74 34.33
CA LYS A 307 -9.49 8.36 33.04
C LYS A 307 -8.45 8.06 31.95
N HIS A 308 -7.35 8.81 31.89
CA HIS A 308 -6.36 8.74 30.81
C HIS A 308 -5.04 8.06 31.21
N PHE A 309 -4.78 7.82 32.50
CA PHE A 309 -3.58 7.11 32.98
C PHE A 309 -3.93 5.85 33.78
N LEU A 310 -4.63 5.97 34.91
CA LEU A 310 -4.88 4.83 35.83
C LEU A 310 -5.84 3.78 35.25
N VAL A 311 -6.90 4.18 34.55
CA VAL A 311 -7.83 3.25 33.89
C VAL A 311 -7.12 2.45 32.78
N PRO A 312 -6.36 3.05 31.84
CA PRO A 312 -5.52 2.28 30.92
C PRO A 312 -4.51 1.36 31.61
N LEU A 313 -3.78 1.86 32.60
CA LEU A 313 -2.74 1.13 33.34
C LEU A 313 -3.28 -0.11 34.08
N THR A 314 -4.53 -0.04 34.57
CA THR A 314 -5.23 -1.17 35.20
C THR A 314 -6.04 -2.02 34.21
N ALA A 315 -6.17 -1.59 32.95
CA ALA A 315 -7.04 -2.21 31.94
C ALA A 315 -6.34 -3.18 30.98
N SER A 316 -5.03 -3.07 30.75
CA SER A 316 -4.27 -4.03 29.92
C SER A 316 -2.87 -4.30 30.45
N ALA A 317 -2.39 -5.52 30.21
CA ALA A 317 -1.02 -5.93 30.55
C ALA A 317 0.05 -5.28 29.65
N ASP A 318 -0.35 -4.74 28.49
CA ASP A 318 0.56 -4.14 27.49
C ASP A 318 1.18 -2.80 27.93
N PHE A 319 0.75 -2.27 29.09
CA PHE A 319 1.22 -1.00 29.64
C PHE A 319 2.20 -1.14 30.82
N PHE A 320 2.70 -2.34 31.10
CA PHE A 320 3.78 -2.56 32.06
C PHE A 320 5.13 -2.71 31.35
N SER A 321 6.18 -2.12 31.92
CA SER A 321 7.54 -2.39 31.48
C SER A 321 7.92 -3.88 31.65
N THR A 322 8.73 -4.39 30.73
CA THR A 322 9.42 -5.68 30.87
C THR A 322 10.53 -5.53 31.91
N ALA A 323 10.54 -6.39 32.92
CA ALA A 323 11.55 -6.33 33.98
C ALA A 323 12.87 -6.96 33.54
N SER A 324 13.94 -6.16 33.55
CA SER A 324 15.33 -6.60 33.64
C SER A 324 15.91 -6.07 34.95
N HIS A 325 16.77 -6.84 35.62
CA HIS A 325 17.50 -6.33 36.77
C HIS A 325 18.48 -5.22 36.33
N GLY A 326 18.76 -4.29 37.24
CA GLY A 326 19.32 -2.98 36.88
C GLY A 326 20.75 -3.02 36.37
N GLU A 327 20.97 -2.40 35.21
CA GLU A 327 22.26 -1.91 34.74
C GLU A 327 22.16 -0.41 34.41
N VAL A 328 23.29 0.27 34.43
CA VAL A 328 23.40 1.72 34.16
C VAL A 328 23.20 1.99 32.68
N PHE A 329 22.62 3.15 32.33
CA PHE A 329 22.47 3.64 30.96
C PHE A 329 23.78 3.51 30.16
N THR A 330 23.84 2.52 29.29
CA THR A 330 24.83 2.39 28.23
C THR A 330 24.10 2.09 26.92
N ALA A 331 24.38 2.86 25.88
CA ALA A 331 23.67 2.75 24.62
C ALA A 331 24.33 1.70 23.72
N HIS A 332 23.54 0.81 23.11
CA HIS A 332 23.81 0.18 21.82
C HIS A 332 22.47 -0.26 21.19
N GLY A 333 22.20 0.11 19.95
CA GLY A 333 20.87 -0.04 19.33
C GLY A 333 20.71 -1.25 18.41
N LYS A 334 19.48 -1.79 18.31
CA LYS A 334 19.04 -2.66 17.19
C LYS A 334 17.50 -2.89 17.17
N GLY A 335 16.94 -2.95 15.96
CA GLY A 335 15.79 -3.81 15.61
C GLY A 335 14.38 -3.43 16.08
N SER A 336 13.74 -2.44 15.45
CA SER A 336 12.31 -2.11 15.68
C SER A 336 11.33 -3.05 14.94
N GLY A 337 11.14 -4.26 15.48
CA GLY A 337 10.14 -5.23 14.98
C GLY A 337 8.70 -4.78 15.22
N LYS A 338 7.87 -4.72 14.16
CA LYS A 338 6.46 -4.29 14.24
C LYS A 338 5.49 -5.43 14.61
N HIS A 339 4.86 -5.32 15.76
CA HIS A 339 3.49 -5.78 16.06
C HIS A 339 2.76 -4.63 16.78
N GLY A 340 1.43 -4.52 16.83
CA GLY A 340 0.38 -5.37 16.27
C GLY A 340 -0.93 -5.07 17.03
N LYS A 341 -1.78 -4.16 16.53
CA LYS A 341 -2.95 -3.68 17.30
C LYS A 341 -4.10 -4.68 17.28
N GLY A 342 -4.43 -5.24 18.46
CA GLY A 342 -5.68 -5.97 18.71
C GLY A 342 -6.25 -5.58 20.08
N LYS A 343 -7.53 -5.15 20.13
CA LYS A 343 -8.23 -4.83 21.39
C LYS A 343 -8.76 -6.11 22.05
N GLY A 344 -8.95 -6.11 23.37
CA GLY A 344 -9.50 -7.25 24.11
C GLY A 344 -10.56 -6.87 25.15
N LYS A 345 -10.71 -7.76 26.15
CA LYS A 345 -11.73 -7.85 27.23
C LYS A 345 -13.03 -8.61 26.86
N GLY A 346 -13.53 -9.53 27.70
CA GLY A 346 -12.92 -10.15 28.89
C GLY A 346 -13.91 -10.69 29.93
N LYS A 347 -13.38 -11.07 31.12
CA LYS A 347 -14.06 -11.58 32.34
C LYS A 347 -14.50 -13.06 32.31
N ASP A 348 -14.57 -13.80 33.44
CA ASP A 348 -14.21 -13.48 34.84
C ASP A 348 -13.71 -14.71 35.66
N ARG A 349 -13.00 -14.44 36.78
CA ARG A 349 -12.86 -15.17 38.09
C ARG A 349 -13.09 -16.72 38.18
N ARG A 350 -12.31 -17.54 38.94
CA ARG A 350 -11.86 -17.38 40.36
C ARG A 350 -10.93 -18.56 40.83
N LEU A 351 -10.06 -18.34 41.84
CA LEU A 351 -9.44 -19.29 42.83
C LEU A 351 -8.61 -20.52 42.31
N VAL A 352 -7.36 -20.84 42.72
CA VAL A 352 -6.71 -21.09 44.05
C VAL A 352 -7.09 -22.48 44.63
N SER A 353 -6.20 -23.43 44.99
CA SER A 353 -4.70 -23.55 44.91
C SER A 353 -4.18 -24.97 45.27
N LYS A 354 -2.85 -25.21 45.15
CA LYS A 354 -2.06 -26.37 45.68
C LYS A 354 -2.28 -27.71 44.93
N GLN A 355 -1.39 -28.74 45.02
CA GLN A 355 -0.17 -28.93 45.84
C GLN A 355 1.01 -29.56 45.04
N LYS A 356 2.12 -29.93 45.72
CA LYS A 356 3.44 -30.27 45.14
C LYS A 356 3.60 -31.73 44.66
N ASN A 357 4.61 -31.90 43.80
CA ASN A 357 5.32 -33.14 43.42
C ASN A 357 5.45 -34.21 44.53
N ILE A 358 5.46 -35.49 44.13
CA ILE A 358 6.65 -36.38 44.14
C ILE A 358 6.33 -37.67 43.34
N ALA A 359 7.36 -38.34 42.82
CA ALA A 359 7.22 -39.52 41.96
C ALA A 359 7.25 -40.86 42.74
N LEU A 360 6.48 -41.85 42.28
CA LEU A 360 6.70 -43.27 42.54
C LEU A 360 6.02 -44.13 41.44
N PHE A 361 6.25 -45.44 41.46
CA PHE A 361 5.69 -46.48 40.56
C PHE A 361 6.11 -46.42 39.09
N THR A 362 7.36 -46.82 38.87
CA THR A 362 7.64 -47.83 37.83
C THR A 362 7.29 -49.24 38.34
N MET A 363 7.15 -50.19 37.41
CA MET A 363 6.85 -51.64 37.57
C MET A 363 5.37 -52.06 37.70
N LEU A 364 5.12 -53.28 37.20
CA LEU A 364 3.84 -53.95 36.93
C LEU A 364 3.02 -53.29 35.78
N ALA A 365 2.60 -53.99 34.72
CA ALA A 365 2.77 -55.41 34.38
C ALA A 365 3.07 -55.63 32.88
N LYS A 366 4.13 -56.41 32.59
CA LYS A 366 4.55 -56.83 31.24
C LYS A 366 4.55 -58.37 31.16
N SER A 367 3.37 -59.00 31.22
CA SER A 367 3.26 -60.48 31.30
C SER A 367 1.90 -61.07 30.87
N ALA A 368 1.13 -60.41 30.01
CA ALA A 368 -0.30 -60.75 29.83
C ALA A 368 -0.78 -61.16 28.41
N LEU A 369 -0.08 -60.83 27.31
CA LEU A 369 -0.66 -61.04 25.96
C LEU A 369 0.32 -61.51 24.85
N GLU A 370 1.46 -62.11 25.19
CA GLU A 370 2.38 -62.75 24.22
C GLU A 370 2.14 -64.27 24.05
N LYS A 371 0.93 -64.77 24.33
CA LYS A 371 0.59 -66.21 24.27
C LYS A 371 -0.70 -66.51 23.48
N ALA A 372 -0.69 -66.22 22.18
CA ALA A 372 -1.79 -66.58 21.26
C ALA A 372 -1.32 -66.90 19.81
N MET A 373 -0.29 -67.74 19.65
CA MET A 373 0.19 -68.20 18.33
C MET A 373 -0.36 -69.60 18.01
N GLY A 374 -1.31 -69.73 17.07
CA GLY A 374 -2.26 -70.85 17.10
C GLY A 374 -2.86 -71.42 15.80
N ARG A 375 -2.19 -71.32 14.64
CA ARG A 375 -2.37 -72.16 13.42
C ARG A 375 -3.80 -72.64 13.04
N LYS A 376 -4.36 -72.07 11.96
CA LYS A 376 -5.03 -72.90 10.93
C LYS A 376 -4.14 -72.98 9.69
N ILE A 377 -3.33 -74.03 9.65
CA ILE A 377 -2.56 -74.42 8.46
C ILE A 377 -3.49 -75.00 7.40
N ALA A 378 -3.08 -74.84 6.14
CA ALA A 378 -3.64 -75.36 4.88
C ALA A 378 -4.63 -76.54 4.95
N ARG A 379 -5.73 -76.43 4.20
CA ARG A 379 -6.30 -77.52 3.38
C ARG A 379 -7.29 -77.14 2.26
N VAL A 380 -7.30 -75.88 1.83
CA VAL A 380 -7.89 -75.46 0.54
C VAL A 380 -6.73 -74.85 -0.27
N ILE A 381 -5.93 -75.68 -0.96
CA ILE A 381 -6.13 -76.03 -2.37
C ILE A 381 -6.06 -74.74 -3.21
N GLN A 382 -4.91 -74.34 -3.77
CA GLN A 382 -4.01 -75.11 -4.65
C GLN A 382 -4.70 -75.58 -5.96
N ARG A 383 -5.68 -74.82 -6.43
CA ARG A 383 -6.10 -74.72 -7.85
C ARG A 383 -6.43 -73.24 -8.11
N ALA A 384 -5.90 -72.54 -9.11
CA ALA A 384 -4.98 -72.94 -10.17
C ALA A 384 -3.82 -71.96 -10.34
N CYS A 385 -2.68 -72.47 -10.81
CA CYS A 385 -1.61 -71.66 -11.41
C CYS A 385 -1.72 -71.71 -12.94
N CYS A 386 -0.88 -70.89 -13.59
CA CYS A 386 -0.65 -70.73 -15.04
C CYS A 386 -1.51 -69.65 -15.72
N SER A 387 -1.02 -68.81 -16.66
CA SER A 387 0.26 -68.11 -16.91
C SER A 387 0.44 -67.89 -18.42
N HIS A 388 0.89 -66.69 -18.83
CA HIS A 388 1.41 -66.42 -20.19
C HIS A 388 0.37 -66.52 -21.35
N GLN A 389 0.60 -66.03 -22.58
CA GLN A 389 1.78 -65.36 -23.16
C GLN A 389 1.39 -64.24 -24.17
N LEU A 390 2.36 -63.72 -24.92
CA LEU A 390 2.27 -62.61 -25.88
C LEU A 390 2.17 -63.07 -27.36
N GLU A 391 1.87 -62.09 -28.24
CA GLU A 391 2.48 -61.82 -29.57
C GLU A 391 1.75 -62.20 -30.91
N ARG A 392 1.91 -61.30 -31.91
CA ARG A 392 1.79 -61.45 -33.40
C ARG A 392 0.36 -61.46 -34.05
N LEU A 393 0.10 -61.00 -35.30
CA LEU A 393 0.88 -60.32 -36.37
C LEU A 393 -0.04 -59.60 -37.43
N GLN A 394 0.52 -58.68 -38.24
CA GLN A 394 0.11 -58.23 -39.63
C GLN A 394 -1.11 -57.28 -39.88
N GLY A 395 -1.09 -56.61 -41.05
CA GLY A 395 -2.11 -55.70 -41.68
C GLY A 395 -2.31 -56.05 -43.19
N PRO A 396 -2.64 -55.17 -44.18
CA PRO A 396 -2.85 -53.68 -44.20
C PRO A 396 -3.97 -53.14 -45.19
N ASN A 397 -3.93 -51.82 -45.54
CA ASN A 397 -4.34 -51.14 -46.84
C ASN A 397 -5.75 -50.49 -47.13
N ARG A 398 -5.73 -49.19 -47.56
CA ARG A 398 -6.52 -48.45 -48.63
C ARG A 398 -8.04 -48.14 -48.46
N LEU A 399 -8.74 -47.19 -49.17
CA LEU A 399 -8.50 -45.88 -49.86
C LEU A 399 -9.86 -45.19 -50.30
N MET A 400 -9.93 -43.83 -50.32
CA MET A 400 -10.80 -42.92 -51.15
C MET A 400 -12.38 -42.95 -51.15
N GLY A 401 -13.02 -41.84 -51.63
CA GLY A 401 -14.48 -41.63 -51.93
C GLY A 401 -14.78 -41.48 -53.45
N PRO A 402 -15.72 -40.62 -53.99
CA PRO A 402 -16.77 -39.73 -53.41
C PRO A 402 -18.11 -39.50 -54.25
N ALA A 403 -18.99 -38.56 -53.81
CA ALA A 403 -19.80 -37.55 -54.58
C ALA A 403 -21.26 -37.74 -55.17
N ARG A 404 -21.98 -36.58 -55.32
CA ARG A 404 -23.25 -36.22 -56.08
C ARG A 404 -24.61 -36.68 -55.48
N ASN A 405 -25.82 -36.09 -55.68
CA ASN A 405 -26.47 -34.87 -56.30
C ASN A 405 -27.96 -34.80 -55.76
N GLN A 406 -29.02 -33.96 -56.05
CA GLN A 406 -29.48 -32.71 -56.74
C GLN A 406 -30.97 -32.43 -56.22
N PHE A 407 -31.91 -31.50 -56.59
CA PHE A 407 -32.09 -30.32 -57.49
C PHE A 407 -33.37 -29.46 -57.12
N CYS A 408 -33.64 -28.34 -57.83
CA CYS A 408 -34.94 -27.66 -58.15
C CYS A 408 -35.84 -26.88 -57.13
N GLN A 409 -36.74 -26.03 -57.68
CA GLN A 409 -37.58 -24.93 -57.10
C GLN A 409 -38.88 -24.75 -57.99
N PRO A 410 -39.66 -23.62 -58.15
CA PRO A 410 -39.69 -22.26 -57.54
C PRO A 410 -41.09 -21.52 -57.37
N LYS A 411 -41.08 -20.28 -56.80
CA LYS A 411 -42.06 -19.14 -56.95
C LYS A 411 -43.47 -19.26 -56.31
N LYS A 412 -44.20 -18.17 -55.96
CA LYS A 412 -44.01 -16.68 -55.94
C LYS A 412 -44.02 -16.19 -54.45
N SER A 413 -44.04 -14.92 -53.99
CA SER A 413 -43.96 -13.51 -54.48
C SER A 413 -43.55 -12.59 -53.30
N VAL A 414 -43.11 -11.34 -53.52
CA VAL A 414 -42.61 -10.42 -52.44
C VAL A 414 -42.94 -8.94 -52.67
N PRO A 415 -43.57 -8.24 -51.70
CA PRO A 415 -43.08 -6.92 -51.27
C PRO A 415 -42.80 -6.80 -49.75
N ARG A 416 -42.77 -5.59 -49.18
CA ARG A 416 -41.56 -5.16 -48.44
C ARG A 416 -41.67 -3.90 -47.57
N PHE A 417 -40.86 -3.87 -46.50
CA PHE A 417 -40.16 -2.68 -45.96
C PHE A 417 -38.86 -3.14 -45.22
N PRO A 418 -37.98 -2.27 -44.65
CA PRO A 418 -36.55 -2.33 -44.98
C PRO A 418 -35.66 -3.16 -44.04
N ARG A 419 -34.39 -3.29 -44.44
CA ARG A 419 -33.39 -4.22 -43.90
C ARG A 419 -32.55 -3.64 -42.77
N LEU A 420 -32.27 -4.45 -41.75
CA LEU A 420 -30.96 -4.47 -41.09
C LEU A 420 -30.17 -5.68 -41.62
N ARG A 421 -28.89 -5.49 -41.95
CA ARG A 421 -28.00 -6.56 -42.43
C ARG A 421 -27.22 -7.15 -41.25
N TRP A 422 -27.41 -8.43 -40.97
CA TRP A 422 -26.36 -9.30 -40.44
C TRP A 422 -26.23 -10.48 -41.41
N GLY A 423 -25.11 -10.53 -42.12
CA GLY A 423 -24.83 -11.58 -43.10
C GLY A 423 -23.85 -12.59 -42.51
N ILE A 424 -24.33 -13.78 -42.16
CA ILE A 424 -23.49 -14.93 -41.81
C ILE A 424 -23.96 -16.11 -42.68
N HIS A 425 -23.04 -16.66 -43.48
CA HIS A 425 -23.29 -17.88 -44.23
C HIS A 425 -23.22 -19.08 -43.26
N VAL A 426 -24.37 -19.60 -42.84
CA VAL A 426 -24.45 -20.86 -42.10
C VAL A 426 -24.08 -22.01 -43.04
N ARG A 427 -22.84 -22.47 -42.94
CA ARG A 427 -22.34 -23.74 -43.48
C ARG A 427 -22.07 -24.73 -42.33
N ASP A 428 -23.03 -24.89 -41.41
CA ASP A 428 -22.95 -25.96 -40.44
C ASP A 428 -24.32 -26.40 -39.91
N SER A 429 -24.49 -27.71 -39.74
CA SER A 429 -25.75 -28.32 -39.28
C SER A 429 -26.09 -27.93 -37.84
N ALA A 430 -25.08 -27.67 -37.02
CA ALA A 430 -25.23 -27.26 -35.63
C ALA A 430 -25.92 -25.91 -35.48
N SER A 431 -25.61 -24.91 -36.30
CA SER A 431 -26.21 -23.57 -36.18
C SER A 431 -27.69 -23.55 -36.60
N ALA A 432 -28.10 -24.45 -37.49
CA ALA A 432 -29.51 -24.63 -37.85
C ALA A 432 -30.33 -25.22 -36.68
N LEU A 433 -29.76 -26.19 -35.96
CA LEU A 433 -30.34 -26.70 -34.72
C LEU A 433 -30.51 -25.59 -33.67
N VAL A 434 -29.48 -24.78 -33.43
CA VAL A 434 -29.54 -23.65 -32.48
C VAL A 434 -30.63 -22.63 -32.86
N LEU A 435 -30.78 -22.28 -34.14
CA LEU A 435 -31.85 -21.39 -34.59
C LEU A 435 -33.25 -22.01 -34.40
N ILE A 436 -33.42 -23.30 -34.68
CA ILE A 436 -34.68 -24.03 -34.43
C ILE A 436 -34.97 -24.10 -32.92
N GLN A 437 -33.95 -24.34 -32.09
CA GLN A 437 -34.07 -24.33 -30.62
C GLN A 437 -34.48 -22.95 -30.10
N ILE A 438 -33.86 -21.86 -30.56
CA ILE A 438 -34.25 -20.48 -30.19
C ILE A 438 -35.70 -20.20 -30.60
N CYS A 439 -36.11 -20.55 -31.83
CA CYS A 439 -37.49 -20.38 -32.28
C CYS A 439 -38.49 -21.21 -31.46
N LEU A 440 -38.15 -22.45 -31.07
CA LEU A 440 -38.97 -23.28 -30.19
C LEU A 440 -39.03 -22.71 -28.77
N MET A 441 -37.91 -22.24 -28.22
CA MET A 441 -37.81 -21.66 -26.89
C MET A 441 -38.66 -20.38 -26.78
N VAL A 442 -38.57 -19.47 -27.75
CA VAL A 442 -39.42 -18.28 -27.85
C VAL A 442 -40.90 -18.65 -28.00
N LYS A 443 -41.23 -19.66 -28.82
CA LYS A 443 -42.64 -20.06 -29.04
C LYS A 443 -43.25 -20.76 -27.82
N LYS A 444 -42.46 -21.52 -27.05
CA LYS A 444 -42.86 -22.12 -25.76
C LYS A 444 -43.01 -21.05 -24.67
N SER A 445 -42.04 -20.16 -24.51
CA SER A 445 -42.07 -19.12 -23.46
C SER A 445 -43.21 -18.12 -23.69
N GLN A 446 -43.48 -17.71 -24.94
CA GLN A 446 -44.66 -16.90 -25.28
C GLN A 446 -45.97 -17.60 -24.90
N HIS A 447 -46.10 -18.91 -25.10
CA HIS A 447 -47.32 -19.65 -24.71
C HIS A 447 -47.53 -19.69 -23.19
N GLY A 448 -46.46 -19.81 -22.41
CA GLY A 448 -46.50 -19.67 -20.95
C GLY A 448 -46.89 -18.26 -20.53
N PHE A 449 -46.20 -17.26 -21.06
CA PHE A 449 -46.39 -15.85 -20.75
C PHE A 449 -47.82 -15.35 -21.07
N ILE A 450 -48.36 -15.67 -22.25
CA ILE A 450 -49.72 -15.29 -22.65
C ILE A 450 -50.77 -15.88 -21.69
N LYS A 451 -50.63 -17.16 -21.31
CA LYS A 451 -51.54 -17.78 -20.33
C LYS A 451 -51.38 -17.20 -18.93
N GLN A 452 -50.16 -16.91 -18.48
CA GLN A 452 -49.93 -16.28 -17.18
C GLN A 452 -50.45 -14.83 -17.13
N SER A 453 -50.29 -14.04 -18.20
CA SER A 453 -50.96 -12.73 -18.33
C SER A 453 -52.47 -12.90 -18.24
N THR A 454 -53.06 -13.77 -19.07
CA THR A 454 -54.51 -14.03 -19.07
C THR A 454 -55.05 -14.49 -17.70
N VAL A 455 -54.23 -15.14 -16.87
CA VAL A 455 -54.58 -15.52 -15.50
C VAL A 455 -54.38 -14.37 -14.51
N LEU A 456 -53.32 -13.56 -14.66
CA LEU A 456 -53.11 -12.34 -13.86
C LEU A 456 -54.24 -11.31 -14.12
N ASP A 457 -54.49 -10.98 -15.38
CA ASP A 457 -55.44 -9.96 -15.86
C ASP A 457 -56.91 -10.26 -15.44
N LYS A 458 -57.24 -11.53 -15.10
CA LYS A 458 -58.53 -11.92 -14.53
C LYS A 458 -58.70 -11.55 -13.05
N HIS A 459 -57.61 -11.56 -12.28
CA HIS A 459 -57.62 -11.44 -10.82
C HIS A 459 -57.02 -10.11 -10.34
N THR A 460 -56.23 -9.40 -11.16
CA THR A 460 -55.57 -8.14 -10.79
C THR A 460 -55.17 -7.32 -12.03
N ASP A 461 -55.31 -5.99 -11.97
CA ASP A 461 -54.69 -5.08 -12.96
C ASP A 461 -53.16 -5.11 -12.81
N GLY A 462 -52.48 -5.76 -13.76
CA GLY A 462 -51.03 -5.91 -13.77
C GLY A 462 -50.26 -4.58 -13.89
N ARG A 463 -50.83 -3.53 -14.48
CA ARG A 463 -50.19 -2.20 -14.54
C ARG A 463 -50.32 -1.49 -13.21
N ARG A 464 -51.51 -1.49 -12.60
CA ARG A 464 -51.72 -0.93 -11.27
C ARG A 464 -50.83 -1.61 -10.23
N LEU A 465 -50.78 -2.94 -10.23
CA LEU A 465 -49.91 -3.71 -9.33
C LEU A 465 -48.43 -3.35 -9.53
N LEU A 466 -47.96 -3.20 -10.77
CA LEU A 466 -46.60 -2.78 -11.06
C LEU A 466 -46.26 -1.40 -10.47
N PHE A 467 -47.19 -0.44 -10.53
CA PHE A 467 -47.00 0.87 -9.89
C PHE A 467 -47.05 0.79 -8.35
N GLU A 468 -47.94 0.00 -7.76
CA GLU A 468 -48.01 -0.19 -6.31
C GLU A 468 -46.73 -0.87 -5.75
N LEU A 469 -46.17 -1.82 -6.50
CA LEU A 469 -44.87 -2.44 -6.20
C LEU A 469 -43.70 -1.45 -6.35
N ALA A 470 -43.68 -0.65 -7.42
CA ALA A 470 -42.67 0.40 -7.60
C ALA A 470 -42.70 1.45 -6.46
N CYS A 471 -43.88 1.75 -5.93
CA CYS A 471 -44.07 2.60 -4.76
C CYS A 471 -43.86 1.88 -3.40
N LYS A 472 -43.38 0.63 -3.38
CA LYS A 472 -43.14 -0.18 -2.16
C LYS A 472 -44.36 -0.27 -1.21
N LYS A 473 -45.59 -0.33 -1.75
CA LYS A 473 -46.82 -0.36 -0.94
C LYS A 473 -47.19 -1.72 -0.36
N HIS A 474 -46.51 -2.79 -0.77
CA HIS A 474 -46.76 -4.16 -0.35
C HIS A 474 -45.63 -4.66 0.55
N VAL A 475 -45.96 -5.18 1.73
CA VAL A 475 -45.02 -5.76 2.71
C VAL A 475 -44.92 -7.28 2.55
N ASP A 476 -46.07 -7.93 2.35
CA ASP A 476 -46.21 -9.36 2.06
C ASP A 476 -46.45 -9.64 0.57
N GLN A 477 -46.61 -10.91 0.19
CA GLN A 477 -46.88 -11.30 -1.20
C GLN A 477 -48.20 -10.67 -1.72
N PRO A 478 -48.21 -9.98 -2.87
CA PRO A 478 -49.40 -9.28 -3.38
C PRO A 478 -50.36 -10.21 -4.16
N PHE A 479 -50.00 -11.49 -4.34
CA PHE A 479 -50.75 -12.44 -5.16
C PHE A 479 -51.63 -13.35 -4.29
N PRO A 480 -52.96 -13.40 -4.49
CA PRO A 480 -53.82 -14.34 -3.77
C PRO A 480 -53.41 -15.79 -3.98
N ALA A 481 -53.48 -16.62 -2.93
CA ALA A 481 -53.09 -18.04 -3.00
C ALA A 481 -53.87 -18.83 -4.07
N ALA A 482 -55.12 -18.43 -4.36
CA ALA A 482 -55.92 -19.00 -5.44
C ALA A 482 -55.33 -18.68 -6.84
N LEU A 483 -54.91 -17.44 -7.08
CA LEU A 483 -54.23 -17.01 -8.31
C LEU A 483 -52.91 -17.77 -8.50
N VAL A 484 -52.11 -17.90 -7.44
CA VAL A 484 -50.84 -18.66 -7.48
C VAL A 484 -51.09 -20.14 -7.80
N LYS A 485 -52.18 -20.73 -7.30
CA LYS A 485 -52.58 -22.10 -7.62
C LYS A 485 -53.07 -22.25 -9.07
N GLU A 486 -53.94 -21.36 -9.57
CA GLU A 486 -54.40 -21.37 -10.98
C GLU A 486 -53.21 -21.22 -11.94
N ALA A 487 -52.29 -20.29 -11.67
CA ALA A 487 -51.09 -20.07 -12.47
C ALA A 487 -50.14 -21.30 -12.45
N ARG A 488 -49.99 -21.99 -11.32
CA ARG A 488 -49.16 -23.20 -11.19
C ARG A 488 -49.74 -24.38 -11.99
N GLU A 489 -51.05 -24.61 -11.91
CA GLU A 489 -51.70 -25.64 -12.72
C GLU A 489 -51.72 -25.29 -14.22
N ALA A 490 -51.80 -24.00 -14.58
CA ALA A 490 -51.63 -23.56 -15.96
C ALA A 490 -50.23 -23.91 -16.52
N VAL A 491 -49.18 -23.73 -15.72
CA VAL A 491 -47.79 -24.12 -16.08
C VAL A 491 -47.66 -25.64 -16.18
N LYS A 492 -48.11 -26.40 -15.17
CA LYS A 492 -48.10 -27.88 -15.22
C LYS A 492 -48.86 -28.42 -16.43
N GLY A 493 -50.02 -27.86 -16.75
CA GLY A 493 -50.81 -28.23 -17.93
C GLY A 493 -50.09 -27.95 -19.26
N ILE A 494 -49.29 -26.89 -19.34
CA ILE A 494 -48.42 -26.62 -20.50
C ILE A 494 -47.30 -27.66 -20.58
N LEU A 495 -46.60 -27.95 -19.47
CA LEU A 495 -45.48 -28.89 -19.45
C LEU A 495 -45.94 -30.33 -19.74
N ARG A 496 -47.03 -30.80 -19.11
CA ARG A 496 -47.69 -32.07 -19.42
C ARG A 496 -48.05 -32.17 -20.91
N LYS A 497 -48.62 -31.12 -21.51
CA LYS A 497 -48.96 -31.09 -22.95
C LYS A 497 -47.73 -31.12 -23.88
N HIS A 498 -46.54 -30.76 -23.40
CA HIS A 498 -45.30 -30.77 -24.20
C HIS A 498 -44.35 -31.92 -23.85
N GLY A 499 -44.82 -32.93 -23.10
CA GLY A 499 -44.05 -34.15 -22.82
C GLY A 499 -43.09 -34.05 -21.63
N ALA A 500 -43.56 -33.47 -20.52
CA ALA A 500 -42.91 -33.65 -19.21
C ALA A 500 -42.85 -35.14 -18.80
N GLN A 501 -41.78 -35.53 -18.12
CA GLN A 501 -41.42 -36.91 -17.75
C GLN A 501 -41.30 -37.08 -16.22
N LEU A 502 -40.82 -36.07 -15.49
CA LEU A 502 -40.81 -36.05 -14.02
C LEU A 502 -42.20 -35.77 -13.42
N ASP A 503 -42.38 -36.18 -12.16
CA ASP A 503 -43.54 -35.79 -11.37
C ASP A 503 -43.48 -34.30 -10.99
N LEU A 504 -44.35 -33.51 -11.63
CA LEU A 504 -44.46 -32.07 -11.44
C LEU A 504 -45.08 -31.64 -10.10
N ASP A 505 -45.59 -32.60 -9.33
CA ASP A 505 -46.16 -32.40 -7.99
C ASP A 505 -45.17 -32.80 -6.87
N ALA A 506 -44.05 -33.45 -7.21
CA ALA A 506 -43.00 -33.80 -6.26
C ALA A 506 -42.24 -32.55 -5.74
N ILE A 507 -42.15 -32.44 -4.41
CA ILE A 507 -41.36 -31.43 -3.68
C ILE A 507 -40.39 -32.20 -2.77
N PRO A 508 -39.06 -32.04 -2.91
CA PRO A 508 -38.10 -32.65 -1.98
C PRO A 508 -38.32 -32.14 -0.54
N GLU A 509 -38.07 -32.99 0.46
CA GLU A 509 -38.18 -32.58 1.85
C GLU A 509 -37.26 -31.37 2.14
N ARG A 510 -37.73 -30.41 2.95
CA ARG A 510 -37.06 -29.13 3.29
C ARG A 510 -36.81 -28.16 2.13
N GLN A 511 -37.22 -28.48 0.90
CA GLN A 511 -36.99 -27.64 -0.28
C GLN A 511 -38.23 -26.80 -0.65
N PRO A 512 -38.25 -25.46 -0.49
CA PRO A 512 -39.40 -24.63 -0.86
C PRO A 512 -39.66 -24.53 -2.38
N PHE A 513 -38.68 -24.87 -3.23
CA PHE A 513 -38.84 -24.83 -4.68
C PHE A 513 -39.40 -26.15 -5.25
N HIS A 514 -40.33 -26.05 -6.20
CA HIS A 514 -40.80 -27.19 -7.00
C HIS A 514 -39.71 -27.61 -8.02
N LEU A 515 -38.64 -28.26 -7.55
CA LEU A 515 -37.46 -28.52 -8.37
C LEU A 515 -37.73 -29.43 -9.58
N ALA A 516 -38.62 -30.43 -9.48
CA ALA A 516 -39.03 -31.25 -10.63
C ALA A 516 -39.79 -30.43 -11.69
N LEU A 517 -40.63 -29.47 -11.27
CA LEU A 517 -41.33 -28.55 -12.16
C LEU A 517 -40.36 -27.59 -12.88
N LEU A 518 -39.32 -27.14 -12.16
CA LEU A 518 -38.28 -26.27 -12.70
C LEU A 518 -37.37 -27.01 -13.68
N GLU A 519 -36.91 -28.22 -13.32
CA GLU A 519 -36.14 -29.08 -14.21
C GLU A 519 -36.91 -29.35 -15.50
N GLU A 520 -38.19 -29.73 -15.43
CA GLU A 520 -38.99 -29.99 -16.63
C GLU A 520 -39.21 -28.75 -17.50
N PHE A 521 -39.34 -27.57 -16.90
CA PHE A 521 -39.40 -26.31 -17.64
C PHE A 521 -38.08 -26.02 -18.37
N LEU A 522 -36.93 -26.20 -17.70
CA LEU A 522 -35.60 -25.96 -18.25
C LEU A 522 -35.24 -27.00 -19.33
N ARG A 523 -35.50 -28.29 -19.07
CA ARG A 523 -35.35 -29.40 -20.01
C ARG A 523 -36.17 -29.18 -21.28
N LEU A 524 -37.43 -28.74 -21.15
CA LEU A 524 -38.26 -28.40 -22.31
C LEU A 524 -37.84 -27.10 -23.01
N CYS A 525 -37.00 -26.27 -22.40
CA CYS A 525 -36.30 -25.16 -23.07
C CYS A 525 -34.96 -25.58 -23.72
N ASN A 526 -34.52 -26.83 -23.54
CA ASN A 526 -33.19 -27.36 -23.87
C ASN A 526 -32.04 -26.65 -23.12
N ASP A 527 -32.26 -26.29 -21.86
CA ASP A 527 -31.17 -25.88 -20.97
C ASP A 527 -30.23 -27.08 -20.69
N PRO A 528 -28.89 -26.93 -20.84
CA PRO A 528 -27.95 -28.04 -20.65
C PRO A 528 -27.79 -28.47 -19.18
N ASP A 529 -28.05 -27.56 -18.22
CA ASP A 529 -27.86 -27.81 -16.79
C ASP A 529 -29.17 -28.27 -16.11
N ALA A 530 -30.25 -28.53 -16.87
CA ALA A 530 -31.57 -28.88 -16.33
C ALA A 530 -31.56 -30.02 -15.30
N SER A 531 -30.76 -31.07 -15.51
CA SER A 531 -30.64 -32.21 -14.57
C SER A 531 -29.94 -31.86 -13.24
N ALA A 532 -29.31 -30.69 -13.12
CA ALA A 532 -28.73 -30.25 -11.85
C ALA A 532 -29.78 -29.89 -10.79
N TYR A 533 -31.05 -29.77 -11.17
CA TYR A 533 -32.12 -29.32 -10.27
C TYR A 533 -32.79 -30.49 -9.51
N PHE A 534 -33.08 -31.62 -10.16
CA PHE A 534 -33.78 -32.74 -9.53
C PHE A 534 -33.16 -34.10 -9.87
N SER A 535 -33.02 -34.48 -11.14
CA SER A 535 -32.72 -35.87 -11.54
C SER A 535 -31.23 -36.29 -11.49
N GLY A 536 -30.31 -35.33 -11.45
CA GLY A 536 -28.87 -35.58 -11.45
C GLY A 536 -28.36 -36.17 -10.14
N LYS A 537 -27.26 -36.94 -10.20
CA LYS A 537 -26.64 -37.57 -9.02
C LYS A 537 -26.20 -36.56 -7.95
N ASP A 538 -25.76 -35.38 -8.40
CA ASP A 538 -25.26 -34.28 -7.59
C ASP A 538 -26.24 -33.09 -7.60
N SER A 539 -27.53 -33.34 -7.82
CA SER A 539 -28.55 -32.29 -7.96
C SER A 539 -28.80 -31.51 -6.66
N PHE A 540 -29.48 -30.37 -6.80
CA PHE A 540 -30.03 -29.60 -5.67
C PHE A 540 -31.08 -30.37 -4.83
N ALA A 541 -31.50 -31.56 -5.26
CA ALA A 541 -32.30 -32.51 -4.48
C ALA A 541 -31.48 -33.65 -3.83
N ALA A 542 -30.19 -33.81 -4.18
CA ALA A 542 -29.35 -34.96 -3.79
C ALA A 542 -28.18 -34.65 -2.84
N GLY A 543 -27.71 -33.40 -2.74
CA GLY A 543 -26.86 -32.96 -1.62
C GLY A 543 -25.38 -33.38 -1.65
N ALA A 544 -24.69 -33.13 -2.78
CA ALA A 544 -23.31 -33.60 -3.08
C ALA A 544 -22.23 -33.40 -1.99
N ILE A 545 -22.36 -32.44 -1.08
CA ILE A 545 -21.38 -32.20 0.01
C ILE A 545 -21.37 -33.37 1.01
N GLU A 546 -22.52 -34.01 1.29
CA GLU A 546 -22.57 -35.10 2.25
C GLU A 546 -21.87 -36.37 1.73
N ALA A 547 -21.93 -36.63 0.42
CA ALA A 547 -21.20 -37.72 -0.21
C ALA A 547 -19.67 -37.60 0.00
N GLN A 548 -19.10 -36.39 -0.11
CA GLN A 548 -17.69 -36.15 0.21
C GLN A 548 -17.40 -36.45 1.69
N PHE A 549 -18.27 -36.01 2.61
CA PHE A 549 -18.06 -36.23 4.05
C PHE A 549 -18.13 -37.70 4.46
N VAL A 550 -18.97 -38.50 3.79
CA VAL A 550 -18.98 -39.97 3.94
C VAL A 550 -17.64 -40.59 3.53
N GLU A 551 -17.05 -40.17 2.39
CA GLU A 551 -15.71 -40.67 2.00
C GLU A 551 -14.61 -40.19 2.94
N GLU A 552 -14.65 -38.95 3.42
CA GLU A 552 -13.65 -38.46 4.39
C GLU A 552 -13.81 -39.11 5.78
N ALA A 553 -15.00 -39.58 6.16
CA ALA A 553 -15.21 -40.39 7.36
C ALA A 553 -14.71 -41.84 7.21
N LYS A 554 -14.86 -42.47 6.04
CA LYS A 554 -14.20 -43.77 5.74
C LYS A 554 -12.67 -43.69 5.87
N LEU A 555 -12.10 -42.52 5.61
CA LEU A 555 -10.67 -42.23 5.78
C LEU A 555 -10.29 -41.81 7.22
N GLY A 556 -11.23 -41.90 8.18
CA GLY A 556 -11.02 -41.54 9.59
C GLY A 556 -10.78 -40.05 9.84
N ALA A 557 -11.00 -39.19 8.83
CA ALA A 557 -10.72 -37.75 8.86
C ALA A 557 -11.94 -36.91 9.31
N MET A 558 -13.11 -37.54 9.40
CA MET A 558 -14.36 -36.96 9.90
C MET A 558 -15.15 -38.00 10.69
N VAL A 559 -16.01 -37.56 11.61
CA VAL A 559 -16.96 -38.39 12.35
C VAL A 559 -18.35 -37.76 12.25
N LYS A 560 -19.37 -38.55 11.90
CA LYS A 560 -20.79 -38.16 12.00
C LYS A 560 -21.28 -38.49 13.42
N MET A 561 -21.89 -37.52 14.09
CA MET A 561 -22.36 -37.63 15.48
C MET A 561 -23.67 -36.87 15.62
N GLU A 562 -24.56 -37.30 16.52
CA GLU A 562 -25.81 -36.54 16.78
C GLU A 562 -25.52 -35.22 17.49
N VAL A 563 -26.31 -34.18 17.20
CA VAL A 563 -26.15 -32.84 17.79
C VAL A 563 -26.21 -32.90 19.33
N GLU A 564 -27.10 -33.72 19.90
CA GLU A 564 -27.25 -33.88 21.34
C GLU A 564 -26.06 -34.60 21.98
N GLU A 565 -25.51 -35.64 21.33
CA GLU A 565 -24.32 -36.35 21.78
C GLU A 565 -23.08 -35.43 21.72
N ALA A 566 -22.90 -34.72 20.59
CA ALA A 566 -21.81 -33.76 20.44
C ALA A 566 -21.91 -32.62 21.46
N SER A 567 -23.12 -32.12 21.75
CA SER A 567 -23.33 -31.08 22.76
C SER A 567 -23.01 -31.59 24.18
N ARG A 568 -23.32 -32.86 24.47
CA ARG A 568 -23.01 -33.52 25.74
C ARG A 568 -21.50 -33.75 25.94
N ILE A 569 -20.76 -34.03 24.88
CA ILE A 569 -19.31 -34.30 24.91
C ILE A 569 -18.49 -33.00 24.91
N TYR A 570 -18.90 -32.01 24.10
CA TYR A 570 -18.09 -30.81 23.84
C TYR A 570 -18.58 -29.53 24.51
N GLY A 571 -19.85 -29.45 24.92
CA GLY A 571 -20.42 -28.27 25.59
C GLY A 571 -20.13 -26.96 24.84
N GLU A 572 -19.59 -25.96 25.55
CA GLU A 572 -19.24 -24.64 25.00
C GLU A 572 -18.15 -24.67 23.91
N ASN A 573 -17.42 -25.78 23.77
CA ASN A 573 -16.43 -25.99 22.71
C ASN A 573 -17.05 -26.54 21.41
N LEU A 574 -18.35 -26.87 21.37
CA LEU A 574 -19.00 -27.23 20.11
C LEU A 574 -19.21 -25.97 19.25
N ARG A 575 -18.44 -25.85 18.17
CA ARG A 575 -18.49 -24.74 17.21
C ARG A 575 -18.84 -25.28 15.84
N VAL A 576 -20.12 -25.20 15.51
CA VAL A 576 -20.63 -25.61 14.19
C VAL A 576 -20.38 -24.47 13.20
N ALA A 577 -19.38 -24.66 12.33
CA ALA A 577 -19.06 -23.73 11.26
C ALA A 577 -19.97 -23.89 10.04
N SER A 578 -20.14 -22.78 9.32
CA SER A 578 -20.64 -22.76 7.95
C SER A 578 -19.60 -23.34 6.98
N LEU A 579 -20.06 -23.73 5.79
CA LEU A 579 -19.24 -24.36 4.76
C LEU A 579 -19.28 -23.57 3.45
N GLY A 580 -18.12 -23.16 2.95
CA GLY A 580 -17.95 -22.67 1.59
C GLY A 580 -17.63 -23.83 0.65
N ALA A 581 -18.41 -24.02 -0.41
CA ALA A 581 -18.15 -25.05 -1.43
C ALA A 581 -17.65 -24.42 -2.73
N ILE A 582 -16.38 -24.67 -3.09
CA ILE A 582 -15.78 -24.18 -4.35
C ILE A 582 -15.71 -25.34 -5.35
N ARG A 583 -16.51 -25.32 -6.42
CA ARG A 583 -16.44 -26.29 -7.53
C ARG A 583 -15.08 -26.16 -8.22
N LYS A 584 -14.38 -27.28 -8.43
CA LYS A 584 -13.13 -27.37 -9.21
C LYS A 584 -13.44 -27.63 -10.69
N ALA A 585 -12.42 -27.60 -11.54
CA ALA A 585 -12.51 -27.96 -12.96
C ALA A 585 -12.64 -29.49 -13.21
N ASP A 586 -12.61 -30.32 -12.17
CA ASP A 586 -12.92 -31.75 -12.19
C ASP A 586 -14.34 -32.04 -11.63
N ASP A 587 -15.17 -31.00 -11.54
CA ASP A 587 -16.51 -30.95 -10.95
C ASP A 587 -16.65 -31.34 -9.48
N SER A 588 -15.59 -31.85 -8.85
CA SER A 588 -15.59 -32.09 -7.41
C SER A 588 -15.45 -30.79 -6.61
N PHE A 589 -16.02 -30.76 -5.41
CA PHE A 589 -15.96 -29.58 -4.55
C PHE A 589 -14.65 -29.53 -3.74
N ARG A 590 -14.22 -28.31 -3.43
CA ARG A 590 -13.29 -28.00 -2.33
C ARG A 590 -14.13 -27.34 -1.24
N VAL A 591 -14.43 -28.11 -0.21
CA VAL A 591 -15.04 -27.60 1.02
C VAL A 591 -14.02 -26.77 1.79
N VAL A 592 -14.44 -25.58 2.21
CA VAL A 592 -13.70 -24.63 3.06
C VAL A 592 -14.53 -24.42 4.32
N HIS A 593 -13.89 -24.57 5.47
CA HIS A 593 -14.51 -24.45 6.78
C HIS A 593 -14.39 -23.01 7.29
N ASP A 594 -15.48 -22.39 7.71
CA ASP A 594 -15.43 -21.02 8.22
C ASP A 594 -14.86 -20.97 9.66
N GLY A 595 -13.55 -20.78 9.76
CA GLY A 595 -12.87 -20.54 11.04
C GLY A 595 -12.91 -19.07 11.50
N THR A 596 -13.60 -18.16 10.81
CA THR A 596 -13.45 -16.70 11.00
C THR A 596 -14.18 -16.17 12.24
N HIS A 597 -14.23 -14.83 12.38
CA HIS A 597 -14.75 -14.12 13.55
C HIS A 597 -16.21 -14.45 13.90
N GLY A 598 -17.04 -14.90 12.95
CA GLY A 598 -18.44 -15.27 13.21
C GLY A 598 -18.59 -16.50 14.10
N ILE A 599 -17.75 -17.52 13.89
CA ILE A 599 -17.76 -18.78 14.65
C ILE A 599 -16.68 -18.78 15.75
N GLY A 600 -15.67 -17.92 15.61
CA GLY A 600 -14.72 -17.55 16.67
C GLY A 600 -13.51 -18.49 16.83
N VAL A 601 -13.37 -19.51 15.99
CA VAL A 601 -12.33 -20.53 16.10
C VAL A 601 -10.93 -19.94 15.94
N ASN A 602 -10.65 -19.28 14.80
CA ASN A 602 -9.33 -18.68 14.56
C ASN A 602 -9.01 -17.52 15.51
N GLY A 603 -10.03 -16.82 16.03
CA GLY A 603 -9.86 -15.74 17.01
C GLY A 603 -9.35 -16.23 18.37
N ASN A 604 -9.62 -17.50 18.72
CA ASN A 604 -9.15 -18.13 19.95
C ASN A 604 -7.84 -18.94 19.76
N ILE A 605 -7.44 -19.26 18.53
CA ILE A 605 -6.17 -19.96 18.24
C ILE A 605 -4.99 -18.98 18.37
N LYS A 606 -4.28 -19.03 19.50
CA LYS A 606 -3.03 -18.30 19.70
C LYS A 606 -1.85 -19.01 19.03
N VAL A 607 -1.66 -18.76 17.74
CA VAL A 607 -0.41 -19.08 17.02
C VAL A 607 0.77 -18.37 17.72
N ARG A 608 1.87 -19.10 17.96
CA ARG A 608 3.10 -18.56 18.59
C ARG A 608 4.20 -18.25 17.58
N ASP A 609 4.25 -19.01 16.49
CA ASP A 609 5.35 -19.04 15.53
C ASP A 609 4.85 -18.61 14.15
N GLN A 610 5.58 -17.75 13.45
CA GLN A 610 5.21 -17.33 12.09
C GLN A 610 5.72 -18.36 11.06
N ILE A 611 4.83 -18.86 10.21
CA ILE A 611 5.21 -19.72 9.08
C ILE A 611 6.00 -18.88 8.07
N ALA A 612 7.22 -19.33 7.74
CA ALA A 612 8.01 -18.82 6.62
C ALA A 612 7.87 -19.80 5.44
N CYS A 613 7.25 -19.36 4.35
CA CYS A 613 7.21 -20.10 3.09
C CYS A 613 8.29 -19.57 2.13
N PRO A 614 8.96 -20.40 1.32
CA PRO A 614 9.98 -19.94 0.39
C PRO A 614 9.41 -19.01 -0.68
N SER A 615 10.21 -18.02 -1.07
CA SER A 615 9.91 -17.00 -2.06
C SER A 615 10.81 -17.12 -3.30
N ALA A 616 10.57 -16.28 -4.30
CA ALA A 616 11.48 -16.16 -5.44
C ALA A 616 12.89 -15.64 -5.05
N GLY A 617 13.03 -14.95 -3.92
CA GLY A 617 14.33 -14.56 -3.37
C GLY A 617 15.11 -15.77 -2.81
N ASP A 618 14.43 -16.74 -2.22
CA ASP A 618 15.01 -17.99 -1.75
C ASP A 618 15.38 -18.91 -2.92
N LEU A 619 14.52 -19.00 -3.94
CA LEU A 619 14.85 -19.64 -5.22
C LEU A 619 16.11 -19.03 -5.85
N ARG A 620 16.22 -17.69 -5.85
CA ARG A 620 17.42 -17.01 -6.34
C ARG A 620 18.65 -17.43 -5.54
N GLN A 621 18.62 -17.35 -4.21
CA GLN A 621 19.75 -17.75 -3.35
C GLN A 621 20.19 -19.20 -3.58
N VAL A 622 19.25 -20.14 -3.73
CA VAL A 622 19.57 -21.54 -4.10
C VAL A 622 20.34 -21.60 -5.42
N LEU A 623 19.90 -20.88 -6.45
CA LEU A 623 20.63 -20.81 -7.73
C LEU A 623 21.94 -20.03 -7.63
N GLN A 624 22.12 -19.10 -6.69
CA GLN A 624 23.43 -18.45 -6.47
C GLN A 624 24.44 -19.45 -5.88
N VAL A 625 24.02 -20.27 -4.92
CA VAL A 625 24.85 -21.28 -4.23
C VAL A 625 25.12 -22.52 -5.09
N LEU A 626 24.20 -22.88 -5.99
CA LEU A 626 24.42 -23.91 -7.00
C LEU A 626 25.10 -23.27 -8.22
N GLU A 627 26.42 -23.40 -8.33
CA GLU A 627 27.21 -22.93 -9.47
C GLU A 627 26.62 -23.37 -10.82
N LYS A 628 26.32 -24.68 -10.93
CA LYS A 628 25.84 -25.38 -12.12
C LYS A 628 24.74 -26.38 -11.73
N PRO A 629 23.50 -25.91 -11.49
CA PRO A 629 22.39 -26.80 -11.16
C PRO A 629 22.07 -27.70 -12.36
N THR A 630 21.86 -28.99 -12.13
CA THR A 630 21.75 -30.02 -13.18
C THR A 630 20.34 -30.57 -13.35
N PHE A 631 19.51 -30.56 -12.30
CA PHE A 631 18.15 -31.11 -12.36
C PHE A 631 17.25 -30.50 -11.30
N VAL A 632 15.99 -30.25 -11.69
CA VAL A 632 14.89 -29.79 -10.82
C VAL A 632 13.71 -30.78 -10.89
N LEU A 633 13.05 -31.03 -9.74
CA LEU A 633 11.84 -31.86 -9.63
C LEU A 633 10.82 -31.20 -8.70
N THR A 634 9.56 -31.08 -9.14
CA THR A 634 8.40 -30.80 -8.29
C THR A 634 7.68 -32.07 -7.87
N ALA A 635 7.12 -32.07 -6.66
CA ALA A 635 6.25 -33.13 -6.16
C ALA A 635 5.14 -32.55 -5.28
N ASP A 636 3.96 -33.16 -5.28
CA ASP A 636 2.76 -32.67 -4.57
C ASP A 636 2.30 -33.68 -3.51
N ILE A 637 1.93 -33.19 -2.33
CA ILE A 637 1.51 -34.01 -1.18
C ILE A 637 -0.02 -34.04 -1.05
N LYS A 638 -0.59 -35.24 -1.13
CA LYS A 638 -2.03 -35.46 -0.99
C LYS A 638 -2.55 -34.99 0.36
N ARG A 639 -3.49 -34.03 0.33
CA ARG A 639 -4.30 -33.60 1.47
C ARG A 639 -3.49 -33.06 2.66
N ALA A 640 -2.30 -32.47 2.45
CA ALA A 640 -1.38 -31.95 3.48
C ALA A 640 -1.98 -31.59 4.85
N HIS A 641 -2.87 -30.59 4.94
CA HIS A 641 -3.50 -30.18 6.21
C HIS A 641 -4.29 -31.32 6.92
N ARG A 642 -4.94 -32.21 6.16
CA ARG A 642 -5.68 -33.39 6.67
C ARG A 642 -4.77 -34.51 7.17
N LEU A 643 -3.44 -34.38 7.04
CA LEU A 643 -2.47 -35.29 7.64
C LEU A 643 -2.15 -34.92 9.09
N VAL A 644 -2.48 -33.70 9.52
CA VAL A 644 -2.37 -33.24 10.91
C VAL A 644 -3.53 -33.78 11.72
N LYS A 645 -3.27 -34.69 12.67
CA LYS A 645 -4.27 -35.14 13.64
C LYS A 645 -4.59 -34.04 14.64
N ILE A 646 -5.88 -33.83 14.91
CA ILE A 646 -6.40 -32.96 15.96
C ILE A 646 -6.72 -33.81 17.18
N LYS A 647 -6.53 -33.28 18.40
CA LYS A 647 -6.88 -34.00 19.63
C LYS A 647 -8.39 -34.22 19.73
N PRO A 648 -8.87 -35.33 20.33
CA PRO A 648 -10.29 -35.56 20.57
C PRO A 648 -11.03 -34.43 21.29
N GLU A 649 -10.37 -33.72 22.21
CA GLU A 649 -10.93 -32.56 22.95
C GLU A 649 -11.23 -31.34 22.04
N ASP A 650 -10.49 -31.18 20.94
CA ASP A 650 -10.59 -30.04 20.02
C ASP A 650 -11.50 -30.31 18.80
N TRP A 651 -12.03 -31.53 18.63
CA TRP A 651 -12.86 -31.88 17.47
C TRP A 651 -14.18 -31.08 17.41
N GLY A 652 -14.77 -30.77 18.57
CA GLY A 652 -15.96 -29.91 18.66
C GLY A 652 -15.74 -28.51 18.09
N LEU A 653 -14.51 -27.98 18.16
CA LEU A 653 -14.15 -26.66 17.64
C LEU A 653 -14.07 -26.61 16.10
N GLN A 654 -14.17 -27.76 15.44
CA GLN A 654 -14.13 -27.89 13.97
C GLN A 654 -15.32 -28.71 13.46
N ALA A 655 -16.47 -28.57 14.14
CA ALA A 655 -17.74 -29.18 13.74
C ALA A 655 -18.37 -28.41 12.57
N CYS A 656 -19.15 -29.09 11.73
CA CYS A 656 -19.90 -28.47 10.65
C CYS A 656 -21.18 -29.27 10.35
N ARG A 657 -22.12 -28.69 9.61
CA ARG A 657 -23.35 -29.36 9.16
C ARG A 657 -23.53 -29.15 7.66
N THR A 658 -24.11 -30.16 7.01
CA THR A 658 -24.50 -30.13 5.59
C THR A 658 -25.84 -29.40 5.38
N ASP A 659 -26.66 -29.32 6.43
CA ASP A 659 -28.00 -28.73 6.47
C ASP A 659 -28.28 -28.17 7.89
N GLU A 660 -28.87 -26.97 7.98
CA GLU A 660 -29.27 -26.33 9.25
C GLU A 660 -30.34 -27.13 10.03
N SER A 661 -31.03 -28.05 9.36
CA SER A 661 -32.03 -28.97 9.92
C SER A 661 -31.54 -30.43 10.04
N SER A 662 -30.25 -30.72 9.79
CA SER A 662 -29.65 -32.04 10.05
C SER A 662 -29.52 -32.33 11.54
N SER A 663 -30.10 -33.41 12.06
CA SER A 663 -29.90 -33.88 13.45
C SER A 663 -28.46 -34.31 13.75
N PHE A 664 -27.61 -34.43 12.73
CA PHE A 664 -26.20 -34.80 12.84
C PHE A 664 -25.26 -33.63 12.57
N VAL A 665 -24.16 -33.59 13.31
CA VAL A 665 -22.95 -32.79 13.04
C VAL A 665 -21.84 -33.67 12.49
N TRP A 666 -20.98 -33.06 11.69
CA TRP A 666 -19.76 -33.63 11.16
C TRP A 666 -18.54 -33.01 11.85
N LEU A 667 -17.84 -33.79 12.66
CA LEU A 667 -16.66 -33.38 13.42
C LEU A 667 -15.39 -33.66 12.60
N ASN A 668 -14.48 -32.69 12.49
CA ASN A 668 -13.19 -32.90 11.84
C ASN A 668 -12.14 -33.43 12.84
N THR A 669 -11.65 -34.64 12.59
CA THR A 669 -10.62 -35.30 13.43
C THR A 669 -9.18 -34.92 13.03
N VAL A 670 -9.04 -34.28 11.87
CA VAL A 670 -7.76 -33.84 11.27
C VAL A 670 -7.91 -32.42 10.69
N GLY A 671 -6.80 -31.67 10.66
CA GLY A 671 -6.79 -30.24 10.33
C GLY A 671 -7.44 -29.91 8.98
N THR A 672 -8.30 -28.89 8.95
CA THR A 672 -9.10 -28.54 7.76
C THR A 672 -8.77 -27.15 7.21
N PHE A 673 -9.11 -26.92 5.92
CA PHE A 673 -8.88 -25.64 5.25
C PHE A 673 -9.79 -24.56 5.81
N GLY A 674 -9.18 -23.45 6.26
CA GLY A 674 -9.87 -22.34 6.93
C GLY A 674 -9.59 -22.25 8.44
N VAL A 675 -9.01 -23.30 9.05
CA VAL A 675 -8.60 -23.31 10.46
C VAL A 675 -7.10 -23.00 10.58
N ALA A 676 -6.75 -21.96 11.33
CA ALA A 676 -5.41 -21.37 11.34
C ALA A 676 -4.30 -22.29 11.87
N SER A 677 -4.62 -23.18 12.82
CA SER A 677 -3.64 -24.10 13.42
C SER A 677 -3.16 -25.20 12.44
N ALA A 678 -3.98 -25.59 11.47
CA ALA A 678 -3.69 -26.72 10.58
C ALA A 678 -2.42 -26.49 9.73
N ALA A 679 -2.25 -25.28 9.20
CA ALA A 679 -1.07 -24.90 8.41
C ALA A 679 0.21 -24.85 9.26
N VAL A 680 0.13 -24.41 10.52
CA VAL A 680 1.27 -24.31 11.44
C VAL A 680 1.78 -25.71 11.81
N HIS A 681 0.87 -26.58 12.25
CA HIS A 681 1.21 -27.96 12.61
C HIS A 681 1.70 -28.77 11.41
N TRP A 682 1.12 -28.55 10.21
CA TRP A 682 1.63 -29.15 8.97
C TRP A 682 3.06 -28.70 8.68
N SER A 683 3.33 -27.39 8.75
CA SER A 683 4.66 -26.82 8.50
C SER A 683 5.70 -27.38 9.48
N HIS A 684 5.36 -27.53 10.76
CA HIS A 684 6.24 -28.12 11.76
C HIS A 684 6.51 -29.61 11.50
N LEU A 685 5.48 -30.39 11.16
CA LEU A 685 5.60 -31.81 10.82
C LEU A 685 6.51 -32.01 9.60
N PHE A 686 6.20 -31.34 8.48
CA PHE A 686 6.95 -31.54 7.25
C PHE A 686 8.38 -30.98 7.34
N SER A 687 8.61 -29.88 8.07
CA SER A 687 9.97 -29.40 8.36
C SER A 687 10.82 -30.44 9.09
N GLY A 688 10.21 -31.31 9.92
CA GLY A 688 10.90 -32.45 10.53
C GLY A 688 11.35 -33.48 9.49
N ILE A 689 10.47 -33.84 8.56
CA ILE A 689 10.74 -34.79 7.47
C ILE A 689 11.82 -34.22 6.51
N GLN A 690 11.72 -32.93 6.17
CA GLN A 690 12.68 -32.21 5.33
C GLN A 690 14.08 -32.16 5.98
N ARG A 691 14.18 -31.95 7.30
CA ARG A 691 15.47 -32.08 8.02
C ARG A 691 16.01 -33.51 8.01
N ALA A 692 15.14 -34.52 8.14
CA ALA A 692 15.55 -35.93 8.06
C ALA A 692 16.08 -36.30 6.66
N VAL A 693 15.49 -35.74 5.59
CA VAL A 693 16.04 -35.82 4.22
C VAL A 693 17.44 -35.18 4.16
N TYR A 694 17.63 -33.97 4.71
CA TYR A 694 18.95 -33.34 4.72
C TYR A 694 20.00 -34.14 5.51
N TYR A 695 19.65 -34.75 6.65
CA TYR A 695 20.56 -35.65 7.38
C TYR A 695 20.90 -36.91 6.59
N LEU A 696 19.97 -37.44 5.79
CA LEU A 696 20.20 -38.59 4.93
C LEU A 696 21.06 -38.26 3.70
N THR A 697 20.93 -37.06 3.13
CA THR A 697 21.72 -36.62 1.95
C THR A 697 23.05 -35.96 2.31
N GLY A 698 23.27 -35.61 3.58
CA GLY A 698 24.53 -35.06 4.09
C GLY A 698 24.95 -33.77 3.39
N THR A 699 26.17 -33.75 2.83
CA THR A 699 26.78 -32.59 2.16
C THR A 699 26.50 -32.52 0.65
N LEU A 700 25.65 -33.39 0.10
CA LEU A 700 25.25 -33.33 -1.31
C LEU A 700 24.59 -31.98 -1.64
N LYS A 701 24.85 -31.48 -2.85
CA LYS A 701 24.29 -30.22 -3.37
C LYS A 701 22.85 -30.41 -3.82
N LEU A 702 21.97 -30.72 -2.86
CA LEU A 702 20.53 -30.86 -3.00
C LEU A 702 19.84 -29.83 -2.10
N PHE A 703 18.92 -29.06 -2.66
CA PHE A 703 18.01 -28.18 -1.92
C PHE A 703 16.59 -28.69 -2.09
N LEU A 704 15.88 -28.86 -0.98
CA LEU A 704 14.45 -29.13 -0.92
C LEU A 704 13.75 -27.89 -0.34
N LEU A 705 12.89 -27.26 -1.13
CA LEU A 705 11.98 -26.18 -0.74
C LEU A 705 10.54 -26.71 -0.67
N THR A 706 9.76 -26.19 0.29
CA THR A 706 8.40 -26.67 0.61
C THR A 706 7.47 -25.47 0.70
N TYR A 707 6.38 -25.47 -0.05
CA TYR A 707 5.30 -24.48 0.05
C TYR A 707 3.98 -25.23 0.22
N VAL A 708 3.50 -25.34 1.46
CA VAL A 708 2.29 -26.11 1.83
C VAL A 708 2.36 -27.56 1.33
N ASP A 709 1.66 -27.91 0.25
CA ASP A 709 1.64 -29.23 -0.40
C ASP A 709 2.62 -29.37 -1.60
N ASP A 710 3.15 -28.27 -2.13
CA ASP A 710 4.10 -28.23 -3.26
C ASP A 710 5.56 -28.29 -2.80
N LEU A 711 6.28 -29.34 -3.21
CA LEU A 711 7.73 -29.51 -3.01
C LEU A 711 8.52 -29.13 -4.27
N LEU A 712 9.76 -28.64 -4.07
CA LEU A 712 10.74 -28.43 -5.12
C LEU A 712 12.12 -28.93 -4.69
N PHE A 713 12.67 -29.89 -5.43
CA PHE A 713 14.07 -30.30 -5.36
C PHE A 713 14.87 -29.56 -6.44
N ILE A 714 15.99 -28.94 -6.08
CA ILE A 714 17.00 -28.44 -7.04
C ILE A 714 18.35 -29.07 -6.68
N THR A 715 19.07 -29.61 -7.67
CA THR A 715 20.31 -30.37 -7.45
C THR A 715 21.44 -29.94 -8.37
N GLN A 716 22.69 -30.14 -7.93
CA GLN A 716 23.90 -30.02 -8.74
C GLN A 716 24.71 -31.32 -8.69
N GLY A 717 24.94 -31.91 -9.86
CA GLY A 717 25.76 -33.09 -10.06
C GLY A 717 25.00 -34.40 -9.85
N LYS A 718 25.44 -35.45 -10.57
CA LYS A 718 24.73 -36.73 -10.66
C LYS A 718 24.35 -37.33 -9.30
N ALA A 719 25.28 -37.40 -8.35
CA ALA A 719 25.03 -38.00 -7.04
C ALA A 719 23.92 -37.26 -6.23
N ALA A 720 23.78 -35.94 -6.40
CA ALA A 720 22.69 -35.19 -5.78
C ALA A 720 21.35 -35.43 -6.50
N THR A 721 21.36 -35.56 -7.83
CA THR A 721 20.17 -35.92 -8.62
C THR A 721 19.69 -37.34 -8.30
N ASP A 722 20.58 -38.32 -8.24
CA ASP A 722 20.27 -39.71 -7.84
C ASP A 722 19.69 -39.75 -6.41
N ALA A 723 20.20 -38.90 -5.50
CA ALA A 723 19.71 -38.79 -4.12
C ALA A 723 18.27 -38.25 -3.99
N ILE A 724 17.70 -37.61 -5.02
CA ILE A 724 16.26 -37.26 -5.02
C ILE A 724 15.41 -38.54 -4.91
N VAL A 725 15.78 -39.61 -5.63
CA VAL A 725 15.06 -40.89 -5.58
C VAL A 725 15.14 -41.52 -4.19
N VAL A 726 16.31 -41.43 -3.54
CA VAL A 726 16.53 -41.89 -2.17
C VAL A 726 15.70 -41.07 -1.17
N ALA A 727 15.64 -39.75 -1.32
CA ALA A 727 14.82 -38.86 -0.49
C ALA A 727 13.32 -39.13 -0.64
N LEU A 728 12.83 -39.34 -1.87
CA LEU A 728 11.43 -39.71 -2.13
C LEU A 728 11.10 -41.09 -1.55
N LEU A 729 11.97 -42.10 -1.74
CA LEU A 729 11.81 -43.43 -1.16
C LEU A 729 11.75 -43.37 0.37
N PHE A 730 12.66 -42.61 1.00
CA PHE A 730 12.68 -42.41 2.44
C PHE A 730 11.38 -41.75 2.94
N MET A 731 10.88 -40.72 2.26
CA MET A 731 9.60 -40.11 2.60
C MET A 731 8.40 -41.05 2.41
N VAL A 732 8.43 -41.93 1.40
CA VAL A 732 7.41 -42.99 1.22
C VAL A 732 7.47 -44.03 2.34
N VAL A 733 8.68 -44.40 2.81
CA VAL A 733 8.87 -45.27 3.99
C VAL A 733 8.34 -44.62 5.27
N LEU A 734 8.46 -43.29 5.40
CA LEU A 734 7.80 -42.50 6.46
C LEU A 734 6.29 -42.29 6.25
N GLY A 735 5.71 -42.82 5.17
CA GLY A 735 4.27 -42.75 4.89
C GLY A 735 3.77 -41.44 4.25
N VAL A 736 4.66 -40.61 3.68
CA VAL A 736 4.27 -39.36 2.99
C VAL A 736 3.47 -39.68 1.72
N PRO A 737 2.21 -39.20 1.58
CA PRO A 737 1.34 -39.62 0.49
C PRO A 737 1.46 -38.68 -0.73
N PHE A 738 2.26 -39.06 -1.73
CA PHE A 738 2.46 -38.24 -2.93
C PHE A 738 1.35 -38.35 -4.00
N SER A 739 1.10 -37.26 -4.71
CA SER A 739 0.31 -37.16 -5.94
C SER A 739 1.19 -37.39 -7.17
N TRP A 740 1.67 -38.61 -7.36
CA TRP A 740 2.65 -38.96 -8.42
C TRP A 740 2.32 -38.43 -9.84
N HIS A 741 1.04 -38.32 -10.21
CA HIS A 741 0.61 -37.78 -11.51
C HIS A 741 0.84 -36.26 -11.70
N LYS A 742 1.17 -35.53 -10.63
CA LYS A 742 1.52 -34.10 -10.67
C LYS A 742 3.04 -33.84 -10.69
N CYS A 743 3.86 -34.84 -10.34
CA CYS A 743 5.31 -34.67 -10.27
C CYS A 743 5.89 -34.37 -11.65
N LYS A 744 6.76 -33.36 -11.76
CA LYS A 744 7.39 -32.92 -13.02
C LYS A 744 8.85 -32.59 -12.76
N GLY A 745 9.73 -32.81 -13.73
CA GLY A 745 11.14 -32.45 -13.60
C GLY A 745 11.86 -32.33 -14.93
N GLY A 746 13.10 -31.85 -14.87
CA GLY A 746 13.92 -31.53 -16.03
C GLY A 746 14.92 -30.43 -15.69
N THR A 747 15.21 -29.58 -16.67
CA THR A 747 16.02 -28.35 -16.53
C THR A 747 15.17 -27.08 -16.36
N GLN A 748 13.87 -27.14 -16.66
CA GLN A 748 12.93 -26.02 -16.54
C GLN A 748 11.64 -26.50 -15.85
N VAL A 749 11.07 -25.70 -14.94
CA VAL A 749 9.79 -26.03 -14.28
C VAL A 749 9.00 -24.80 -13.81
N GLU A 750 7.68 -24.94 -13.71
CA GLU A 750 6.84 -24.05 -12.90
C GLU A 750 6.65 -24.66 -11.50
N TRP A 751 6.91 -23.88 -10.44
CA TRP A 751 6.65 -24.26 -9.04
C TRP A 751 5.98 -23.11 -8.29
N VAL A 752 4.83 -23.39 -7.66
CA VAL A 752 3.87 -22.42 -7.06
C VAL A 752 3.48 -21.22 -7.94
N GLY A 753 3.92 -21.19 -9.21
CA GLY A 753 3.72 -20.08 -10.13
C GLY A 753 4.93 -19.19 -10.39
N TYR A 754 6.07 -19.50 -9.79
CA TYR A 754 7.38 -19.06 -10.26
C TYR A 754 7.87 -19.99 -11.36
N TYR A 755 8.60 -19.47 -12.33
CA TYR A 755 9.31 -20.23 -13.36
C TYR A 755 10.79 -20.27 -13.01
N VAL A 756 11.38 -21.46 -13.07
CA VAL A 756 12.78 -21.74 -12.77
C VAL A 756 13.42 -22.40 -13.99
N ASP A 757 14.54 -21.84 -14.44
CA ASP A 757 15.34 -22.33 -15.57
C ASP A 757 16.77 -22.58 -15.09
N LEU A 758 17.25 -23.81 -15.21
CA LEU A 758 18.60 -24.20 -14.79
C LEU A 758 19.66 -23.98 -15.87
N GLU A 759 19.28 -23.97 -17.16
CA GLU A 759 20.18 -23.78 -18.30
C GLU A 759 20.58 -22.31 -18.44
N GLN A 760 19.58 -21.42 -18.39
CA GLN A 760 19.78 -19.96 -18.34
C GLN A 760 20.02 -19.46 -16.91
N LYS A 761 20.01 -20.37 -15.91
CA LYS A 761 20.16 -20.08 -14.47
C LYS A 761 19.29 -18.88 -14.05
N SER A 762 18.00 -18.91 -14.39
CA SER A 762 17.09 -17.75 -14.26
C SER A 762 15.83 -18.07 -13.44
N VAL A 763 15.24 -17.02 -12.84
CA VAL A 763 13.97 -17.08 -12.10
C VAL A 763 13.03 -16.00 -12.62
N GLY A 764 11.73 -16.29 -12.68
CA GLY A 764 10.74 -15.32 -13.12
C GLY A 764 9.32 -15.86 -13.11
N ILE A 765 8.55 -15.47 -14.12
CA ILE A 765 7.24 -16.06 -14.44
C ILE A 765 7.28 -16.76 -15.79
N SER A 766 6.40 -17.74 -15.97
CA SER A 766 6.25 -18.42 -17.26
C SER A 766 5.58 -17.52 -18.29
N GLU A 767 5.87 -17.80 -19.56
CA GLU A 767 5.34 -17.10 -20.74
C GLU A 767 3.81 -16.94 -20.67
N LYS A 768 3.08 -18.04 -20.47
CA LYS A 768 1.62 -18.06 -20.28
C LYS A 768 1.09 -17.12 -19.19
N ARG A 769 1.89 -16.82 -18.16
CA ARG A 769 1.54 -15.85 -17.11
C ARG A 769 1.85 -14.42 -17.53
N ALA A 770 2.96 -14.19 -18.23
CA ALA A 770 3.28 -12.91 -18.84
C ALA A 770 2.22 -12.52 -19.89
N ASP A 771 1.85 -13.46 -20.77
CA ASP A 771 0.79 -13.30 -21.77
C ASP A 771 -0.54 -12.94 -21.12
N TRP A 772 -0.94 -13.66 -20.07
CA TRP A 772 -2.19 -13.37 -19.35
C TRP A 772 -2.19 -11.97 -18.72
N ILE A 773 -1.05 -11.51 -18.18
CA ILE A 773 -0.90 -10.14 -17.67
C ILE A 773 -1.03 -9.12 -18.81
N CYS A 774 -0.33 -9.33 -19.93
CA CYS A 774 -0.35 -8.40 -21.08
C CYS A 774 -1.76 -8.28 -21.68
N ASN A 775 -2.41 -9.41 -21.99
CA ASN A 775 -3.78 -9.44 -22.51
C ASN A 775 -4.78 -8.78 -21.54
N TRP A 776 -4.58 -8.96 -20.22
CA TRP A 776 -5.42 -8.28 -19.21
C TRP A 776 -5.18 -6.77 -19.18
N VAL A 777 -3.93 -6.31 -19.24
CA VAL A 777 -3.61 -4.87 -19.31
C VAL A 777 -4.21 -4.26 -20.57
N GLU A 778 -4.00 -4.84 -21.75
CA GLU A 778 -4.56 -4.36 -23.02
C GLU A 778 -6.09 -4.20 -22.93
N THR A 779 -6.78 -5.26 -22.50
CA THR A 779 -8.25 -5.27 -22.37
C THR A 779 -8.73 -4.21 -21.36
N THR A 780 -8.01 -4.08 -20.23
CA THR A 780 -8.34 -3.16 -19.13
C THR A 780 -8.14 -1.71 -19.54
N VAL A 781 -7.03 -1.39 -20.20
CA VAL A 781 -6.71 -0.05 -20.69
C VAL A 781 -7.64 0.35 -21.84
N ALA A 782 -7.97 -0.58 -22.74
CA ALA A 782 -8.94 -0.34 -23.82
C ALA A 782 -10.37 -0.08 -23.29
N ALA A 783 -10.79 -0.78 -22.24
CA ALA A 783 -12.08 -0.53 -21.59
C ALA A 783 -12.12 0.81 -20.82
N GLY A 784 -10.99 1.27 -20.29
CA GLY A 784 -10.85 2.55 -19.57
C GLY A 784 -11.58 2.64 -18.21
N VAL A 785 -12.39 1.63 -17.86
CA VAL A 785 -13.18 1.52 -16.63
C VAL A 785 -13.04 0.09 -16.10
N VAL A 786 -12.86 -0.06 -14.79
CA VAL A 786 -12.71 -1.34 -14.11
C VAL A 786 -13.71 -1.51 -12.96
N LYS A 787 -14.05 -2.76 -12.66
CA LYS A 787 -14.64 -3.15 -11.37
C LYS A 787 -13.53 -3.21 -10.33
N LEU A 788 -13.69 -2.51 -9.21
CA LEU A 788 -12.63 -2.39 -8.20
C LEU A 788 -12.36 -3.69 -7.44
N HIS A 789 -13.38 -4.53 -7.24
CA HIS A 789 -13.22 -5.89 -6.74
C HIS A 789 -12.29 -6.72 -7.65
N ASP A 790 -12.58 -6.75 -8.95
CA ASP A 790 -11.85 -7.55 -9.93
C ASP A 790 -10.43 -7.01 -10.13
N PHE A 791 -10.26 -5.68 -10.14
CA PHE A 791 -8.95 -5.02 -10.15
C PHE A 791 -8.13 -5.39 -8.91
N SER A 792 -8.71 -5.36 -7.71
CA SER A 792 -8.05 -5.76 -6.46
C SER A 792 -7.62 -7.23 -6.48
N ALA A 793 -8.47 -8.12 -7.02
CA ALA A 793 -8.15 -9.53 -7.21
C ALA A 793 -6.98 -9.75 -8.19
N VAL A 794 -6.87 -8.94 -9.25
CA VAL A 794 -5.74 -8.99 -10.18
C VAL A 794 -4.48 -8.35 -9.57
N LEU A 795 -4.57 -7.28 -8.78
CA LEU A 795 -3.41 -6.74 -8.04
C LEU A 795 -2.78 -7.81 -7.13
N GLY A 796 -3.59 -8.63 -6.47
CA GLY A 796 -3.10 -9.79 -5.70
C GLY A 796 -2.27 -10.77 -6.55
N ARG A 797 -2.72 -11.06 -7.78
CA ARG A 797 -1.98 -11.92 -8.74
C ARG A 797 -0.69 -11.25 -9.24
N LEU A 798 -0.74 -9.95 -9.54
CA LEU A 798 0.42 -9.16 -9.95
C LEU A 798 1.47 -9.07 -8.85
N SER A 799 1.05 -8.88 -7.59
CA SER A 799 1.96 -8.85 -6.43
C SER A 799 2.71 -10.17 -6.23
N PHE A 800 2.06 -11.30 -6.52
CA PHE A 800 2.71 -12.62 -6.56
C PHE A 800 3.66 -12.76 -7.77
N ALA A 801 3.22 -12.39 -8.97
CA ALA A 801 4.04 -12.47 -10.19
C ALA A 801 5.33 -11.62 -10.08
N MET A 802 5.17 -10.36 -9.65
CA MET A 802 6.29 -9.42 -9.49
C MET A 802 7.14 -9.72 -8.23
N ALA A 803 6.76 -10.66 -7.37
CA ALA A 803 7.67 -11.17 -6.35
C ALA A 803 8.89 -11.88 -6.97
N ALA A 804 8.79 -12.41 -8.19
CA ALA A 804 9.94 -12.92 -8.95
C ALA A 804 10.65 -11.85 -9.79
N ILE A 805 9.97 -10.75 -10.13
CA ILE A 805 10.47 -9.65 -10.97
C ILE A 805 10.56 -8.37 -10.11
N GLU A 806 11.50 -8.38 -9.16
CA GLU A 806 11.56 -7.41 -8.06
C GLU A 806 11.61 -5.95 -8.50
N HIS A 807 12.26 -5.63 -9.62
CA HIS A 807 12.32 -4.28 -10.19
C HIS A 807 10.92 -3.72 -10.56
N LEU A 808 9.97 -4.57 -10.97
CA LEU A 808 8.61 -4.14 -11.34
C LEU A 808 7.67 -4.07 -10.13
N ARG A 809 8.00 -4.75 -9.02
CA ARG A 809 7.10 -4.91 -7.87
C ARG A 809 6.71 -3.60 -7.18
N PRO A 810 7.60 -2.61 -6.98
CA PRO A 810 7.22 -1.37 -6.29
C PRO A 810 6.28 -0.48 -7.07
N PHE A 811 6.23 -0.58 -8.40
CA PHE A 811 5.24 0.12 -9.22
C PHE A 811 3.80 -0.37 -8.99
N LEU A 812 3.60 -1.54 -8.34
CA LEU A 812 2.29 -1.95 -7.83
C LEU A 812 1.82 -1.12 -6.62
N GLY A 813 2.72 -0.47 -5.89
CA GLY A 813 2.40 0.33 -4.70
C GLY A 813 1.39 1.45 -4.98
N PRO A 814 1.60 2.31 -5.99
CA PRO A 814 0.61 3.30 -6.43
C PRO A 814 -0.72 2.69 -6.89
N LEU A 815 -0.72 1.48 -7.49
CA LEU A 815 -1.95 0.79 -7.89
C LEU A 815 -2.77 0.35 -6.67
N TYR A 816 -2.10 -0.23 -5.65
CA TYR A 816 -2.72 -0.57 -4.37
C TYR A 816 -3.25 0.68 -3.65
N ALA A 817 -2.50 1.78 -3.65
CA ALA A 817 -2.94 3.05 -3.06
C ALA A 817 -4.19 3.62 -3.76
N TRP A 818 -4.26 3.51 -5.10
CA TRP A 818 -5.46 3.89 -5.85
C TRP A 818 -6.66 2.99 -5.55
N SER A 819 -6.46 1.67 -5.49
CA SER A 819 -7.53 0.71 -5.17
C SER A 819 -8.09 0.92 -3.76
N ALA A 820 -7.22 1.12 -2.77
CA ALA A 820 -7.61 1.36 -1.36
C ALA A 820 -8.26 2.74 -1.15
N ALA A 821 -7.94 3.76 -1.96
CA ALA A 821 -8.61 5.05 -1.89
C ALA A 821 -10.10 4.99 -2.32
N LEU A 822 -10.53 3.88 -2.94
CA LEU A 822 -11.83 3.71 -3.59
C LEU A 822 -12.64 2.51 -3.07
N GLU A 823 -12.37 2.00 -1.86
CA GLU A 823 -13.02 0.80 -1.27
C GLU A 823 -14.57 0.78 -1.35
N ASN A 824 -15.23 1.94 -1.35
CA ASN A 824 -16.70 2.07 -1.44
C ASN A 824 -17.24 2.24 -2.87
N VAL A 825 -16.41 2.11 -3.91
CA VAL A 825 -16.79 2.35 -5.32
C VAL A 825 -16.80 1.04 -6.10
N VAL A 826 -17.90 0.73 -6.79
CA VAL A 826 -18.03 -0.54 -7.56
C VAL A 826 -17.27 -0.49 -8.89
N HIS A 827 -17.41 0.61 -9.63
CA HIS A 827 -16.77 0.83 -10.93
C HIS A 827 -15.99 2.15 -10.93
N ALA A 828 -14.72 2.13 -11.35
CA ALA A 828 -13.88 3.32 -11.43
C ALA A 828 -13.25 3.47 -12.81
N ARG A 829 -13.22 4.71 -13.32
CA ARG A 829 -12.44 5.06 -14.51
C ARG A 829 -10.95 5.06 -14.16
N LEU A 830 -10.13 4.43 -14.99
CA LEU A 830 -8.69 4.36 -14.80
C LEU A 830 -8.05 5.76 -14.95
N PRO A 831 -7.31 6.26 -13.94
CA PRO A 831 -6.49 7.46 -14.09
C PRO A 831 -5.37 7.22 -15.11
N LYS A 832 -4.96 8.27 -15.85
CA LYS A 832 -3.80 8.23 -16.77
C LYS A 832 -2.55 7.61 -16.08
N ALA A 833 -2.25 8.03 -14.84
CA ALA A 833 -1.13 7.48 -14.05
C ALA A 833 -1.21 5.96 -13.75
N VAL A 834 -2.41 5.40 -13.60
CA VAL A 834 -2.61 3.94 -13.44
C VAL A 834 -2.36 3.23 -14.77
N ILE A 835 -2.87 3.80 -15.87
CA ILE A 835 -2.62 3.29 -17.23
C ILE A 835 -1.13 3.27 -17.56
N TYR A 836 -0.37 4.28 -17.14
CA TYR A 836 1.09 4.37 -17.38
C TYR A 836 1.85 3.24 -16.68
N ILE A 837 1.56 2.99 -15.41
CA ILE A 837 2.15 1.88 -14.65
C ILE A 837 1.81 0.51 -15.28
N LEU A 838 0.55 0.31 -15.68
CA LEU A 838 0.13 -0.94 -16.31
C LEU A 838 0.82 -1.14 -17.66
N ARG A 839 0.92 -0.10 -18.49
CA ARG A 839 1.65 -0.14 -19.77
C ARG A 839 3.16 -0.31 -19.60
N PHE A 840 3.75 0.24 -18.54
CA PHE A 840 5.15 -0.02 -18.20
C PHE A 840 5.37 -1.51 -17.92
N ILE A 841 4.54 -2.14 -17.07
CA ILE A 841 4.61 -3.58 -16.78
C ILE A 841 4.37 -4.42 -18.06
N GLU A 842 3.39 -4.06 -18.88
CA GLU A 842 3.09 -4.71 -20.17
C GLU A 842 4.27 -4.64 -21.15
N HIS A 843 4.85 -3.45 -21.36
CA HIS A 843 6.04 -3.25 -22.18
C HIS A 843 7.20 -4.10 -21.67
N MET A 844 7.48 -4.06 -20.36
CA MET A 844 8.62 -4.78 -19.78
C MET A 844 8.46 -6.31 -19.92
N LEU A 845 7.25 -6.85 -19.82
CA LEU A 845 6.98 -8.27 -20.05
C LEU A 845 7.12 -8.67 -21.53
N LYS A 846 6.67 -7.82 -22.45
CA LYS A 846 6.75 -8.06 -23.90
C LYS A 846 8.18 -8.10 -24.44
N HIS A 847 9.11 -7.34 -23.85
CA HIS A 847 10.53 -7.32 -24.22
C HIS A 847 11.36 -8.45 -23.57
N GLY A 848 10.70 -9.50 -23.05
CA GLY A 848 11.37 -10.72 -22.58
C GLY A 848 11.83 -10.69 -21.12
N TRP A 849 11.76 -9.54 -20.42
CA TRP A 849 12.14 -9.42 -19.01
C TRP A 849 11.16 -10.08 -18.01
N ARG A 850 10.43 -11.13 -18.44
CA ARG A 850 9.63 -12.04 -17.60
C ARG A 850 10.48 -12.92 -16.68
N THR A 851 11.78 -13.03 -16.94
CA THR A 851 12.77 -13.87 -16.24
C THR A 851 14.09 -13.13 -16.09
N ARG A 852 14.77 -13.30 -14.95
CA ARG A 852 16.05 -12.65 -14.63
C ARG A 852 17.16 -13.69 -14.37
N PRO A 853 18.30 -13.62 -15.08
CA PRO A 853 19.45 -14.52 -14.84
C PRO A 853 20.12 -14.26 -13.49
N VAL A 854 20.50 -15.34 -12.81
CA VAL A 854 20.98 -15.32 -11.41
C VAL A 854 22.50 -15.40 -11.35
N GLY A 855 23.12 -14.33 -10.85
CA GLY A 855 24.58 -14.21 -10.74
C GLY A 855 25.15 -14.92 -9.50
N PRO A 856 26.49 -15.06 -9.43
CA PRO A 856 27.16 -15.56 -8.24
C PRO A 856 26.90 -14.66 -7.02
N LEU A 857 27.20 -15.17 -5.82
CA LEU A 857 27.34 -14.32 -4.64
C LEU A 857 28.57 -13.42 -4.83
N GLN A 858 28.38 -12.11 -4.75
CA GLN A 858 29.47 -11.12 -4.81
C GLN A 858 29.77 -10.60 -3.40
N GLU A 859 31.04 -10.68 -2.99
CA GLU A 859 31.49 -10.35 -1.62
C GLU A 859 31.84 -8.88 -1.43
N ALA A 860 32.29 -8.18 -2.48
CA ALA A 860 32.69 -6.79 -2.44
C ALA A 860 31.77 -5.90 -3.29
N ARG A 861 31.33 -4.77 -2.71
CA ARG A 861 30.71 -3.67 -3.47
C ARG A 861 31.80 -2.87 -4.18
N ARG A 862 31.47 -2.29 -5.34
CA ARG A 862 32.29 -1.28 -6.00
C ARG A 862 31.43 -0.05 -6.28
N GLU A 863 31.91 1.11 -5.84
CA GLU A 863 31.38 2.39 -6.28
C GLU A 863 31.82 2.59 -7.74
N LEU A 864 30.86 2.61 -8.66
CA LEU A 864 31.14 2.71 -10.09
C LEU A 864 31.22 4.16 -10.56
N PHE A 865 30.43 5.04 -9.98
CA PHE A 865 30.35 6.45 -10.36
C PHE A 865 29.82 7.33 -9.23
N ARG A 866 30.05 8.64 -9.37
CA ARG A 866 29.32 9.70 -8.63
C ARG A 866 28.59 10.59 -9.61
N ALA A 867 27.44 11.10 -9.20
CA ALA A 867 26.57 11.94 -10.03
C ALA A 867 25.96 13.08 -9.21
N ASP A 868 25.71 14.21 -9.89
CA ASP A 868 25.10 15.42 -9.34
C ASP A 868 24.29 16.16 -10.42
N ALA A 869 23.40 17.05 -10.01
CA ALA A 869 22.75 18.01 -10.89
C ALA A 869 22.58 19.39 -10.24
N LYS A 870 22.81 20.44 -11.01
CA LYS A 870 22.63 21.85 -10.64
C LYS A 870 21.40 22.44 -11.33
N ALA A 871 20.64 23.26 -10.60
CA ALA A 871 19.52 24.04 -11.14
C ALA A 871 19.44 25.45 -10.53
N GLU A 872 19.93 26.45 -11.25
CA GLU A 872 19.93 27.87 -10.86
C GLU A 872 19.18 28.70 -11.91
N GLY A 873 17.97 29.15 -11.59
CA GLY A 873 17.13 29.91 -12.52
C GLY A 873 16.80 29.11 -13.78
N GLU A 874 17.24 29.62 -14.94
CA GLU A 874 17.10 28.93 -16.23
C GLU A 874 18.28 27.99 -16.56
N VAL A 875 19.34 27.96 -15.74
CA VAL A 875 20.51 27.11 -15.96
C VAL A 875 20.34 25.78 -15.24
N ILE A 876 20.24 24.70 -16.03
CA ILE A 876 20.28 23.32 -15.53
C ILE A 876 21.51 22.63 -16.12
N CYS A 877 22.29 21.95 -15.26
CA CYS A 877 23.46 21.18 -15.67
C CYS A 877 23.46 19.84 -14.91
N ILE A 878 23.82 18.75 -15.59
CA ILE A 878 24.02 17.42 -14.99
C ILE A 878 25.47 16.99 -15.18
N GLY A 879 26.03 16.29 -14.20
CA GLY A 879 27.42 15.85 -14.22
C GLY A 879 27.64 14.52 -13.51
N GLY A 880 28.70 13.83 -13.89
CA GLY A 880 29.09 12.58 -13.25
C GLY A 880 30.39 12.01 -13.81
N TRP A 881 31.01 11.12 -13.04
CA TRP A 881 32.29 10.50 -13.39
C TRP A 881 32.41 9.07 -12.86
N ALA A 882 33.13 8.22 -13.60
CA ALA A 882 33.34 6.82 -13.29
C ALA A 882 34.48 6.63 -12.26
N VAL A 883 34.13 6.22 -11.04
CA VAL A 883 35.05 5.98 -9.93
C VAL A 883 35.87 4.70 -10.12
N GLU A 884 35.32 3.70 -10.83
CA GLU A 884 36.04 2.42 -11.08
C GLU A 884 37.21 2.56 -12.06
N ASP A 885 37.24 3.60 -12.91
CA ASP A 885 38.23 3.78 -13.97
C ASP A 885 39.66 4.02 -13.48
N GLY A 886 39.83 4.59 -12.27
CA GLY A 886 41.14 4.83 -11.68
C GLY A 886 41.12 5.70 -10.41
N PRO A 887 42.27 5.82 -9.72
CA PRO A 887 42.38 6.50 -8.43
C PRO A 887 42.47 8.04 -8.51
N ASP A 888 42.51 8.61 -9.72
CA ASP A 888 42.52 10.06 -9.97
C ASP A 888 41.51 10.43 -11.05
N THR A 889 40.82 11.55 -10.85
CA THR A 889 39.81 12.14 -11.75
C THR A 889 40.31 12.29 -13.20
N LYS A 890 41.60 12.58 -13.41
CA LYS A 890 42.21 12.65 -14.76
C LYS A 890 42.20 11.32 -15.52
N SER A 891 42.14 10.20 -14.79
CA SER A 891 42.05 8.86 -15.37
C SER A 891 40.61 8.38 -15.60
N CYS A 892 39.60 9.11 -15.12
CA CYS A 892 38.21 8.68 -15.17
C CYS A 892 37.47 9.17 -16.42
N ARG A 893 36.56 8.34 -16.97
CA ARG A 893 35.49 8.81 -17.86
C ARG A 893 34.55 9.73 -17.09
N TRP A 894 34.08 10.79 -17.74
CA TRP A 894 33.19 11.78 -17.13
C TRP A 894 32.24 12.40 -18.16
N PHE A 895 31.18 13.03 -17.69
CA PHE A 895 30.33 13.89 -18.52
C PHE A 895 29.91 15.15 -17.75
N SER A 896 29.53 16.17 -18.51
CA SER A 896 28.87 17.38 -18.04
C SER A 896 28.01 17.89 -19.20
N GLU A 897 26.70 18.03 -18.97
CA GLU A 897 25.72 18.37 -20.01
C GLU A 897 24.69 19.39 -19.51
N ARG A 898 24.39 20.37 -20.36
CA ARG A 898 23.47 21.47 -20.08
C ARG A 898 22.07 21.15 -20.58
N LEU A 899 21.08 21.17 -19.70
CA LEU A 899 19.68 20.93 -20.04
C LEU A 899 18.97 22.25 -20.32
N THR A 900 18.17 22.28 -21.38
CA THR A 900 17.53 23.48 -21.93
C THR A 900 16.05 23.21 -22.20
N ARG A 901 15.29 24.28 -22.47
CA ARG A 901 13.87 24.17 -22.85
C ARG A 901 13.64 23.47 -24.19
N SER A 902 14.67 23.26 -25.03
CA SER A 902 14.58 22.46 -26.25
C SER A 902 14.85 20.97 -26.00
N ASN A 903 15.97 20.63 -25.34
CA ASN A 903 16.42 19.24 -25.18
C ASN A 903 15.75 18.51 -24.00
N ALA A 904 15.24 19.24 -23.01
CA ALA A 904 14.62 18.69 -21.80
C ALA A 904 13.46 19.56 -21.29
N PRO A 905 12.41 19.83 -22.11
CA PRO A 905 11.29 20.69 -21.72
C PRO A 905 10.59 20.22 -20.43
N TRP A 906 10.59 18.92 -20.16
CA TRP A 906 10.06 18.29 -18.96
C TRP A 906 10.66 18.82 -17.65
N ALA A 907 11.94 19.26 -17.66
CA ALA A 907 12.62 19.79 -16.48
C ALA A 907 12.06 21.13 -16.01
N PHE A 908 11.44 21.90 -16.92
CA PHE A 908 10.98 23.27 -16.67
C PHE A 908 9.46 23.37 -16.40
N LEU A 909 8.75 22.24 -16.29
CA LEU A 909 7.29 22.20 -16.12
C LEU A 909 6.80 22.61 -14.72
N ALA A 910 7.66 22.55 -13.71
CA ALA A 910 7.32 22.88 -12.33
C ALA A 910 7.32 24.40 -12.04
N GLY A 911 7.64 25.23 -13.04
CA GLY A 911 7.97 26.64 -12.88
C GLY A 911 9.47 26.80 -12.72
N GLU A 912 9.93 26.99 -11.49
CA GLU A 912 11.36 27.13 -11.16
C GLU A 912 12.07 25.77 -11.22
N SER A 913 13.24 25.74 -11.85
CA SER A 913 14.03 24.52 -12.13
C SER A 913 14.42 23.73 -10.88
N PHE A 914 14.79 24.42 -9.79
CA PHE A 914 15.15 23.77 -8.51
C PHE A 914 14.04 22.90 -7.93
N ARG A 915 12.77 23.14 -8.29
CA ARG A 915 11.64 22.29 -7.86
C ARG A 915 11.69 20.88 -8.46
N ALA A 916 12.50 20.68 -9.49
CA ALA A 916 12.77 19.41 -10.13
C ALA A 916 14.10 18.76 -9.69
N ILE A 917 14.90 19.37 -8.79
CA ILE A 917 16.30 18.99 -8.50
C ILE A 917 16.50 17.48 -8.25
N ALA A 918 15.68 16.86 -7.38
CA ALA A 918 15.72 15.43 -7.13
C ALA A 918 15.48 14.55 -8.38
N SER A 919 14.74 15.06 -9.37
CA SER A 919 14.57 14.40 -10.66
C SER A 919 15.80 14.57 -11.54
N LEU A 920 16.49 15.71 -11.44
CA LEU A 920 17.68 16.04 -12.22
C LEU A 920 18.90 15.24 -11.76
N GLU A 921 19.11 15.06 -10.44
CA GLU A 921 20.21 14.23 -9.95
C GLU A 921 19.94 12.72 -10.19
N LEU A 922 18.67 12.29 -10.14
CA LEU A 922 18.28 10.93 -10.55
C LEU A 922 18.47 10.74 -12.06
N PHE A 923 18.28 11.79 -12.86
CA PHE A 923 18.57 11.78 -14.29
C PHE A 923 20.09 11.77 -14.56
N ALA A 924 20.90 12.49 -13.79
CA ALA A 924 22.37 12.37 -13.81
C ALA A 924 22.83 10.95 -13.42
N THR A 925 22.15 10.32 -12.46
CA THR A 925 22.35 8.90 -12.08
C THR A 925 22.00 7.96 -13.24
N LEU A 926 20.92 8.22 -13.97
CA LEU A 926 20.55 7.47 -15.18
C LEU A 926 21.59 7.64 -16.30
N VAL A 927 22.02 8.87 -16.59
CA VAL A 927 23.04 9.15 -17.61
C VAL A 927 24.36 8.46 -17.26
N SER A 928 24.76 8.47 -15.98
CA SER A 928 25.90 7.69 -15.48
C SER A 928 25.75 6.19 -15.74
N LEU A 929 24.59 5.58 -15.48
CA LEU A 929 24.33 4.17 -15.80
C LEU A 929 24.42 3.86 -17.30
N VAL A 930 24.00 4.80 -18.16
CA VAL A 930 23.98 4.66 -19.62
C VAL A 930 25.36 4.85 -20.25
N LEU A 931 26.17 5.78 -19.74
CA LEU A 931 27.50 6.11 -20.25
C LEU A 931 28.61 5.23 -19.66
N PHE A 932 28.58 5.00 -18.35
CA PHE A 932 29.64 4.25 -17.65
C PHE A 932 29.40 2.73 -17.61
N LYS A 933 28.31 2.27 -18.25
CA LYS A 933 27.79 0.88 -18.34
C LYS A 933 28.73 -0.18 -17.77
N PRO A 934 28.37 -0.83 -16.63
CA PRO A 934 29.17 -1.93 -16.11
C PRO A 934 29.23 -3.06 -17.14
N ALA A 935 30.37 -3.75 -17.22
CA ALA A 935 30.57 -4.83 -18.18
C ALA A 935 29.51 -5.93 -17.98
N CYS A 936 28.75 -6.26 -19.03
CA CYS A 936 27.61 -7.18 -18.98
C CYS A 936 28.02 -8.56 -18.43
N TYR A 937 27.70 -8.80 -17.16
CA TYR A 937 27.95 -10.08 -16.49
C TYR A 937 26.90 -11.12 -16.92
N LYS A 938 27.29 -12.40 -16.96
CA LYS A 938 26.38 -13.53 -17.25
C LYS A 938 25.44 -13.88 -16.08
N GLY A 939 24.97 -12.88 -15.35
CA GLY A 939 24.16 -13.01 -14.14
C GLY A 939 24.09 -11.70 -13.35
N SER A 940 23.20 -11.65 -12.36
CA SER A 940 22.93 -10.44 -11.58
C SER A 940 24.15 -9.90 -10.82
N MET A 941 24.49 -8.62 -11.02
CA MET A 941 25.59 -7.93 -10.35
C MET A 941 25.10 -6.74 -9.49
N LYS A 942 25.65 -6.59 -8.29
CA LYS A 942 25.37 -5.47 -7.38
C LYS A 942 26.39 -4.35 -7.59
N ILE A 943 25.89 -3.15 -7.85
CA ILE A 943 26.69 -1.96 -8.13
C ILE A 943 26.33 -0.86 -7.12
N SER A 944 27.29 -0.02 -6.73
CA SER A 944 26.98 1.19 -5.95
C SER A 944 27.41 2.48 -6.66
N ALA A 945 26.81 3.59 -6.27
CA ALA A 945 27.14 4.92 -6.77
C ALA A 945 26.82 6.00 -5.72
N GLY A 946 27.65 7.04 -5.65
CA GLY A 946 27.50 8.14 -4.70
C GLY A 946 26.59 9.27 -5.20
N THR A 947 25.81 9.84 -4.28
CA THR A 947 25.07 11.11 -4.44
C THR A 947 24.94 11.81 -3.08
N ASP A 948 24.75 13.12 -3.04
CA ASP A 948 24.40 13.86 -1.83
C ASP A 948 22.89 14.03 -1.61
N ASN A 949 22.03 13.54 -2.53
CA ASN A 949 20.58 13.50 -2.30
C ASN A 949 20.11 12.22 -1.58
N LEU A 950 19.93 12.32 -0.27
CA LEU A 950 19.40 11.26 0.60
C LEU A 950 18.00 10.76 0.17
N GLY A 951 17.18 11.62 -0.44
CA GLY A 951 15.87 11.27 -0.99
C GLY A 951 15.98 10.29 -2.16
N ASN A 952 16.94 10.50 -3.06
CA ASN A 952 17.22 9.59 -4.17
C ASN A 952 17.77 8.23 -3.69
N THR A 953 18.58 8.22 -2.62
CA THR A 953 19.00 6.98 -1.95
C THR A 953 17.81 6.19 -1.39
N HIS A 954 16.85 6.85 -0.73
CA HIS A 954 15.61 6.19 -0.27
C HIS A 954 14.65 5.79 -1.40
N LEU A 955 14.70 6.48 -2.54
CA LEU A 955 13.87 6.20 -3.71
C LEU A 955 14.40 4.99 -4.50
N ILE A 956 15.71 4.90 -4.75
CA ILE A 956 16.34 3.72 -5.38
C ILE A 956 16.14 2.48 -4.51
N ALA A 957 16.40 2.57 -3.19
CA ALA A 957 16.19 1.48 -2.24
C ALA A 957 14.73 0.99 -2.11
N ARG A 958 13.76 1.68 -2.74
CA ARG A 958 12.34 1.30 -2.78
C ARG A 958 11.79 1.13 -4.20
N LEU A 959 12.52 1.55 -5.24
CA LEU A 959 12.08 1.79 -6.62
C LEU A 959 10.66 2.39 -6.75
N MET A 960 10.26 3.30 -5.83
CA MET A 960 8.89 3.82 -5.76
C MET A 960 8.83 5.35 -5.73
N SER A 961 8.13 5.94 -6.71
CA SER A 961 7.74 7.35 -6.73
C SER A 961 6.40 7.54 -7.47
N THR A 962 5.60 8.51 -7.01
CA THR A 962 4.41 9.01 -7.71
C THR A 962 4.56 10.45 -8.21
N LYS A 963 5.71 11.10 -7.94
CA LYS A 963 6.00 12.47 -8.37
C LYS A 963 6.51 12.44 -9.82
N PHE A 964 5.93 13.24 -10.71
CA PHE A 964 6.44 13.47 -12.07
C PHE A 964 7.40 14.69 -12.04
N PRO A 965 8.51 14.72 -12.81
CA PRO A 965 9.00 13.71 -13.76
C PRO A 965 9.76 12.52 -13.12
N LEU A 966 10.12 12.63 -11.84
CA LEU A 966 10.88 11.65 -11.06
C LEU A 966 10.45 10.18 -11.25
N CYS A 967 9.15 9.89 -11.36
CA CYS A 967 8.62 8.54 -11.56
C CYS A 967 8.88 7.96 -12.97
N ALA A 968 8.93 8.78 -14.02
CA ALA A 968 9.26 8.33 -15.38
C ALA A 968 10.76 8.01 -15.49
N ILE A 969 11.61 8.84 -14.88
CA ILE A 969 13.05 8.62 -14.78
C ILE A 969 13.34 7.35 -13.95
N LEU A 970 12.57 7.10 -12.89
CA LEU A 970 12.69 5.87 -12.10
C LEU A 970 12.22 4.60 -12.84
N MET A 971 11.22 4.70 -13.73
CA MET A 971 10.84 3.59 -14.62
C MET A 971 11.97 3.28 -15.60
N GLU A 972 12.62 4.29 -16.17
CA GLU A 972 13.78 4.10 -17.05
C GLU A 972 14.98 3.51 -16.30
N VAL A 973 15.31 4.03 -15.10
CA VAL A 973 16.38 3.44 -14.26
C VAL A 973 16.07 1.98 -13.94
N ALA A 974 14.84 1.64 -13.58
CA ALA A 974 14.44 0.25 -13.37
C ALA A 974 14.59 -0.60 -14.64
N ALA A 975 14.26 -0.07 -15.82
CA ALA A 975 14.41 -0.77 -17.10
C ALA A 975 15.88 -0.99 -17.47
N VAL A 976 16.74 0.04 -17.38
CA VAL A 976 18.18 -0.04 -17.67
C VAL A 976 18.90 -0.99 -16.70
N LEU A 977 18.50 -1.02 -15.42
CA LEU A 977 19.00 -2.00 -14.46
C LEU A 977 18.52 -3.42 -14.77
N MET A 978 17.28 -3.61 -15.21
CA MET A 978 16.80 -4.93 -15.65
C MET A 978 17.51 -5.44 -16.91
N ASP A 979 17.74 -4.58 -17.91
CA ASP A 979 18.43 -4.91 -19.16
C ASP A 979 19.88 -5.33 -18.92
N GLY A 980 20.64 -4.51 -18.17
CA GLY A 980 22.00 -4.86 -17.75
C GLY A 980 22.08 -5.94 -16.66
N ASN A 981 20.94 -6.41 -16.14
CA ASN A 981 20.81 -7.34 -15.01
C ASN A 981 21.43 -6.83 -13.68
N HIS A 982 21.56 -5.52 -13.50
CA HIS A 982 22.17 -4.89 -12.33
C HIS A 982 21.19 -4.69 -11.16
N ASP A 983 21.72 -4.65 -9.93
CA ASP A 983 21.05 -4.12 -8.74
C ASP A 983 21.82 -2.87 -8.28
N LEU A 984 21.24 -1.67 -8.39
CA LEU A 984 21.88 -0.43 -7.92
C LEU A 984 21.59 -0.17 -6.45
N GLN A 985 22.65 0.06 -5.67
CA GLN A 985 22.57 0.69 -4.36
C GLN A 985 23.18 2.10 -4.43
N LEU A 986 22.33 3.13 -4.43
CA LEU A 986 22.79 4.49 -4.21
C LEU A 986 23.27 4.63 -2.76
N GLU A 987 24.42 5.25 -2.54
CA GLU A 987 24.98 5.53 -1.21
C GLU A 987 25.03 7.06 -1.00
N TRP A 988 24.60 7.52 0.17
CA TRP A 988 24.55 8.95 0.47
C TRP A 988 25.91 9.46 0.95
N LEU A 989 26.39 10.52 0.32
CA LEU A 989 27.63 11.22 0.64
C LEU A 989 27.31 12.64 1.17
N PRO A 990 28.01 13.13 2.21
CA PRO A 990 28.00 14.56 2.52
C PRO A 990 28.52 15.35 1.31
N ARG A 991 27.95 16.53 0.99
CA ARG A 991 28.29 17.33 -0.21
C ARG A 991 29.81 17.52 -0.43
N LEU A 992 30.56 17.75 0.66
CA LEU A 992 32.03 17.90 0.63
C LEU A 992 32.79 16.66 0.13
N GLN A 993 32.14 15.50 0.02
CA GLN A 993 32.66 14.24 -0.53
C GLN A 993 32.11 13.93 -1.94
N ASN A 994 31.25 14.79 -2.48
CA ASN A 994 30.73 14.74 -3.85
C ASN A 994 31.25 15.92 -4.70
N GLN A 995 32.29 16.63 -4.22
CA GLN A 995 32.75 17.90 -4.78
C GLN A 995 33.22 17.78 -6.24
N GLU A 996 33.74 16.62 -6.64
CA GLU A 996 34.14 16.34 -8.01
C GLU A 996 32.93 16.33 -8.98
N ALA A 997 31.75 15.88 -8.52
CA ALA A 997 30.52 15.92 -9.31
C ALA A 997 29.89 17.33 -9.31
N ASP A 998 29.87 18.02 -8.16
CA ASP A 998 29.47 19.44 -8.03
C ASP A 998 30.34 20.34 -8.95
N ASN A 999 31.63 20.07 -9.07
CA ASN A 999 32.50 20.77 -10.02
C ASN A 999 32.06 20.55 -11.48
N LEU A 1000 31.64 19.33 -11.85
CA LEU A 1000 31.14 19.04 -13.20
C LEU A 1000 29.79 19.69 -13.50
N THR A 1001 28.92 19.87 -12.51
CA THR A 1001 27.64 20.61 -12.67
C THR A 1001 27.83 22.12 -12.70
N ASN A 1002 28.89 22.64 -12.09
CA ASN A 1002 29.32 24.05 -12.18
C ASN A 1002 30.20 24.36 -13.42
N GLU A 1003 30.32 23.44 -14.38
CA GLU A 1003 31.14 23.59 -15.60
C GLU A 1003 32.66 23.75 -15.34
N ILE A 1004 33.16 23.27 -14.18
CA ILE A 1004 34.57 23.36 -13.74
C ILE A 1004 35.32 22.05 -14.07
N PHE A 1005 36.02 22.02 -15.21
CA PHE A 1005 36.61 20.78 -15.75
C PHE A 1005 38.09 20.51 -15.38
N HIS A 1006 38.77 21.41 -14.66
CA HIS A 1006 40.24 21.36 -14.46
C HIS A 1006 40.79 20.09 -13.78
N GLY A 1007 39.95 19.31 -13.09
CA GLY A 1007 40.32 18.02 -12.51
C GLY A 1007 40.36 16.87 -13.52
N PHE A 1008 39.65 16.97 -14.65
CA PHE A 1008 39.41 15.85 -15.56
C PHE A 1008 40.17 16.00 -16.89
N SER A 1009 40.44 14.87 -17.56
CA SER A 1009 41.04 14.85 -18.92
C SER A 1009 39.93 14.99 -19.98
N GLU A 1010 40.06 15.98 -20.87
CA GLU A 1010 39.06 16.22 -21.92
C GLU A 1010 38.96 15.04 -22.92
N ASP A 1011 40.05 14.31 -23.15
CA ASP A 1011 40.08 13.07 -23.94
C ASP A 1011 39.20 11.95 -23.37
N ARG A 1012 38.79 12.05 -22.09
CA ARG A 1012 37.91 11.11 -21.39
C ARG A 1012 36.48 11.64 -21.22
N ARG A 1013 36.15 12.79 -21.81
CA ARG A 1013 34.79 13.36 -21.77
C ARG A 1013 33.85 12.57 -22.69
N LEU A 1014 32.87 11.91 -22.09
CA LEU A 1014 31.72 11.37 -22.81
C LEU A 1014 30.67 12.47 -22.98
N ARG A 1015 29.91 12.41 -24.08
CA ARG A 1015 28.76 13.28 -24.35
C ARG A 1015 27.46 12.49 -24.22
N PHE A 1016 26.38 13.16 -23.81
CA PHE A 1016 25.04 12.60 -23.77
C PHE A 1016 24.03 13.60 -24.36
N HIS A 1017 23.33 13.18 -25.39
CA HIS A 1017 22.35 14.01 -26.09
C HIS A 1017 20.93 13.47 -25.83
N MET A 1018 20.17 14.18 -25.00
CA MET A 1018 18.81 13.78 -24.61
C MET A 1018 17.83 13.67 -25.80
N GLU A 1019 18.12 14.39 -26.90
CA GLU A 1019 17.34 14.34 -28.14
C GLU A 1019 17.61 13.05 -28.96
N GLU A 1020 18.78 12.41 -28.76
CA GLU A 1020 19.17 11.14 -29.38
C GLU A 1020 18.83 9.92 -28.49
N TYR A 1021 18.60 10.13 -27.19
CA TYR A 1021 18.27 9.06 -26.25
C TYR A 1021 16.79 8.68 -26.34
N GLU A 1022 16.46 7.68 -27.18
CA GLU A 1022 15.12 7.08 -27.27
C GLU A 1022 14.64 6.52 -25.91
N GLY A 1023 15.57 5.90 -25.17
CA GLY A 1023 15.30 5.17 -23.93
C GLY A 1023 14.49 3.89 -24.13
N LEU A 1024 14.39 3.10 -23.07
CA LEU A 1024 13.54 1.90 -23.09
C LEU A 1024 12.06 2.29 -22.93
N VAL A 1025 11.78 3.23 -22.00
CA VAL A 1025 10.44 3.75 -21.72
C VAL A 1025 10.42 5.28 -21.49
N LEU A 1026 11.57 5.92 -21.27
CA LEU A 1026 11.66 7.31 -20.81
C LEU A 1026 10.87 8.31 -21.67
N GLN A 1027 11.14 8.37 -22.97
CA GLN A 1027 10.51 9.37 -23.86
C GLN A 1027 8.99 9.20 -23.91
N ALA A 1028 8.51 7.95 -23.97
CA ALA A 1028 7.08 7.64 -23.93
C ALA A 1028 6.44 8.08 -22.60
N MET A 1029 7.08 7.80 -21.46
CA MET A 1029 6.55 8.14 -20.14
C MET A 1029 6.65 9.64 -19.83
N LEU A 1030 7.67 10.34 -20.33
CA LEU A 1030 7.78 11.79 -20.25
C LEU A 1030 6.65 12.45 -21.05
N ASN A 1031 6.52 12.15 -22.34
CA ASN A 1031 5.50 12.74 -23.22
C ASN A 1031 4.08 12.55 -22.66
N LEU A 1032 3.74 11.32 -22.25
CA LEU A 1032 2.46 11.01 -21.61
C LEU A 1032 2.27 11.75 -20.26
N GLY A 1033 3.33 11.96 -19.49
CA GLY A 1033 3.29 12.76 -18.27
C GLY A 1033 3.08 14.26 -18.52
N MET A 1034 3.66 14.80 -19.61
CA MET A 1034 3.47 16.19 -20.03
C MET A 1034 2.01 16.46 -20.44
N GLU A 1035 1.39 15.56 -21.23
CA GLU A 1035 -0.05 15.64 -21.53
C GLU A 1035 -0.92 15.69 -20.26
N LEU A 1036 -0.60 14.83 -19.27
CA LEU A 1036 -1.34 14.79 -18.02
C LEU A 1036 -1.17 16.08 -17.21
N TYR A 1037 0.02 16.68 -17.21
CA TYR A 1037 0.25 17.99 -16.59
C TYR A 1037 -0.56 19.10 -17.27
N GLU A 1038 -0.63 19.09 -18.61
CA GLU A 1038 -1.50 20.00 -19.34
C GLU A 1038 -2.98 19.78 -19.04
N ASP A 1039 -3.47 18.53 -19.01
CA ASP A 1039 -4.86 18.22 -18.69
C ASP A 1039 -5.24 18.67 -17.28
N VAL A 1040 -4.34 18.48 -16.30
CA VAL A 1040 -4.52 18.95 -14.91
C VAL A 1040 -4.53 20.48 -14.85
N ARG A 1041 -3.67 21.18 -15.61
CA ARG A 1041 -3.67 22.64 -15.73
C ARG A 1041 -4.99 23.14 -16.35
N LYS A 1042 -5.39 22.61 -17.50
CA LYS A 1042 -6.66 22.90 -18.19
C LYS A 1042 -7.87 22.64 -17.27
N ALA A 1043 -7.83 21.61 -16.43
CA ALA A 1043 -8.88 21.32 -15.44
C ALA A 1043 -8.89 22.29 -14.24
N ARG A 1044 -7.72 22.71 -13.75
CA ARG A 1044 -7.58 23.76 -12.72
C ARG A 1044 -8.15 25.09 -13.21
N ASP A 1045 -7.77 25.50 -14.42
CA ASP A 1045 -8.20 26.76 -15.03
C ASP A 1045 -9.73 26.78 -15.28
N ARG A 1046 -10.30 25.64 -15.70
CA ARG A 1046 -11.77 25.45 -15.80
C ARG A 1046 -12.47 25.59 -14.43
N LYS A 1047 -11.90 25.07 -13.34
CA LYS A 1047 -12.46 25.27 -11.99
C LYS A 1047 -12.42 26.75 -11.58
N VAL A 1048 -11.29 27.44 -11.78
CA VAL A 1048 -11.15 28.88 -11.48
C VAL A 1048 -12.15 29.72 -12.29
N SER A 1049 -12.42 29.34 -13.54
CA SER A 1049 -13.46 29.96 -14.38
C SER A 1049 -14.87 29.78 -13.78
N GLN A 1050 -15.22 28.59 -13.31
CA GLN A 1050 -16.54 28.30 -12.72
C GLN A 1050 -16.76 29.02 -11.38
N THR A 1051 -15.76 29.10 -10.50
CA THR A 1051 -15.90 29.77 -9.19
C THR A 1051 -16.20 31.27 -9.32
N LYS A 1052 -15.83 31.91 -10.44
CA LYS A 1052 -16.11 33.34 -10.70
C LYS A 1052 -17.55 33.67 -11.10
N ARG A 1053 -18.48 32.69 -11.16
CA ARG A 1053 -19.83 32.90 -11.73
C ARG A 1053 -21.03 32.56 -10.85
N VAL A 1054 -20.85 32.43 -9.53
CA VAL A 1054 -21.96 32.36 -8.56
C VAL A 1054 -21.89 33.56 -7.61
N LYS A 1055 -22.69 34.60 -7.88
CA LYS A 1055 -23.15 35.49 -6.80
C LYS A 1055 -24.21 34.71 -6.03
N THR A 1056 -23.95 34.38 -4.77
CA THR A 1056 -24.96 33.81 -3.88
C THR A 1056 -26.06 34.84 -3.65
N GLY A 1057 -27.31 34.47 -3.94
CA GLY A 1057 -28.47 35.24 -3.50
C GLY A 1057 -28.61 35.23 -1.97
N GLU A 1058 -29.50 36.07 -1.44
CA GLU A 1058 -29.78 36.09 -0.01
C GLU A 1058 -30.28 34.72 0.50
N PRO A 1059 -29.93 34.31 1.74
CA PRO A 1059 -30.44 33.08 2.30
C PRO A 1059 -31.95 33.16 2.54
N LEU A 1060 -32.67 32.10 2.13
CA LEU A 1060 -34.09 31.90 2.41
C LEU A 1060 -34.40 32.04 3.90
N ARG A 1061 -35.54 32.63 4.24
CA ARG A 1061 -35.92 32.92 5.61
C ARG A 1061 -36.81 31.80 6.16
N VAL A 1062 -36.91 31.71 7.49
CA VAL A 1062 -37.57 30.62 8.24
C VAL A 1062 -39.10 30.49 8.00
N ARG A 1063 -39.66 31.22 7.03
CA ARG A 1063 -41.08 31.19 6.64
C ARG A 1063 -41.32 30.65 5.23
N ASP A 1064 -40.27 30.40 4.45
CA ASP A 1064 -40.40 29.90 3.09
C ASP A 1064 -40.70 28.38 3.12
N PRO A 1065 -41.69 27.88 2.35
CA PRO A 1065 -42.12 26.49 2.44
C PRO A 1065 -41.09 25.52 1.85
N TRP A 1066 -40.88 24.39 2.53
CA TRP A 1066 -39.99 23.32 2.07
C TRP A 1066 -40.62 22.57 0.90
N GLY A 1067 -39.90 22.48 -0.23
CA GLY A 1067 -40.24 21.69 -1.42
C GLY A 1067 -39.08 20.79 -1.82
#